data_AF-A0A662L4Z7-F1
#
_entry.id   AF-A0A662L4Z7-F1
#
_cell.length_a   1.000
_cell.length_b   1.000
_cell.length_c   1.000
_cell.angle_alpha   90.00
_cell.angle_beta   90.00
_cell.angle_gamma   90.00
#
_symmetry.space_group_name_H-M   'P 1'
#
loop_
_entity.id
_entity.type
_entity.pdbx_description
1 polymer ?
#
loop_
_entity_poly.entity_id
_entity_poly.type
_entity_poly.pdbx_seq_one_letter_code
_entity_poly.pdbx_strand_id
1 'polypeptide(L)'
;MSMRVPQGRTLKTVFGGYDSIKSLIDEVREKAMDGFIKTSVVNDDRICEGVIMFDKGGVCLSYHSCGSELSGIDAVERTLYDALHEDCIIEIHTYSYSSSSLSAKYIANKNPKYAIVMDFEGLEETLERVKARFEEEQAVGISGMEKGITPMPKPVAEERTPMVYDRDEEIRRLREELERIKMGSVALIRHLTASKELSEEDILALAQKKVEEIKIEEEKAALKRKEEELKEYEEELRHKEEELRRREMEIEAMDRELRATADALKAEREELNKIWRRLEEETKKIEDGWKKLRAQMDEYVEKEKDLAKKRKEIEIKVEKLEEMREELRRREEDIRAERKRLDSEQKRLEKRREELDRVIEGIEKEREKLRAERDEISRMKKDIEDEKKRIADEKKELEGLKVLEKKLREEEERLKEERGLLEEEKKALESEKNKLRAEREAIKAERKRLRDLAKRLEAERKSLEEERENVESARKDVEAEKKKVDKERKRVESLSKKLAEERAYIEEKSKEVETREKNVARLEEELKARLAEVEERWAEVEEARKRIEERESEFEEHMKEREEEIKRREKELESMREALERKEAEIKGKEKGLAEREKELKREIAEIIKERDEIEALRTRLEEMEEKLVAKEAEIAEREEEIKRREDVLRAREEDVERKIKEFESKRKEWEKIKKELEKI
;
A
#
# COMPACT_ATOMS: atom_id res chain seq x y z
N MET A 1 2.57 12.49 20.34
CA MET A 1 2.02 12.33 18.98
C MET A 1 3.03 11.47 18.27
N SER A 2 2.73 10.18 18.13
CA SER A 2 3.67 9.16 17.66
C SER A 2 4.23 9.52 16.29
N MET A 3 5.55 9.32 16.14
CA MET A 3 6.27 9.61 14.92
C MET A 3 5.74 8.72 13.78
N ARG A 4 5.14 9.32 12.75
CA ARG A 4 4.77 8.60 11.53
C ARG A 4 5.89 8.74 10.51
N VAL A 5 6.58 7.63 10.28
CA VAL A 5 7.56 7.51 9.20
C VAL A 5 6.83 7.52 7.86
N PRO A 6 7.22 8.36 6.87
CA PRO A 6 6.63 8.36 5.54
C PRO A 6 6.74 6.97 4.88
N GLN A 7 5.71 6.57 4.15
CA GLN A 7 5.66 5.23 3.54
C GLN A 7 6.78 5.09 2.48
N GLY A 8 7.70 4.15 2.70
CA GLY A 8 8.71 3.74 1.72
C GLY A 8 8.27 2.50 0.95
N ARG A 9 8.94 2.19 -0.17
CA ARG A 9 8.65 0.98 -0.96
C ARG A 9 9.16 -0.25 -0.19
N THR A 10 8.27 -1.18 0.15
CA THR A 10 8.64 -2.45 0.77
C THR A 10 9.48 -3.27 -0.19
N LEU A 11 10.66 -3.69 0.25
CA LEU A 11 11.57 -4.56 -0.50
C LEU A 11 11.41 -6.02 -0.12
N LYS A 12 11.25 -6.29 1.18
CA LYS A 12 11.26 -7.65 1.73
C LYS A 12 10.53 -7.69 3.06
N THR A 13 9.84 -8.78 3.31
CA THR A 13 9.19 -9.10 4.59
C THR A 13 9.65 -10.48 5.00
N VAL A 14 10.16 -10.62 6.23
CA VAL A 14 10.65 -11.88 6.81
C VAL A 14 10.10 -12.05 8.22
N PHE A 15 10.05 -13.30 8.68
CA PHE A 15 9.81 -13.61 10.08
C PHE A 15 11.06 -13.31 10.92
N GLY A 16 10.84 -12.98 12.18
CA GLY A 16 11.87 -12.63 13.14
C GLY A 16 12.74 -13.82 13.50
N GLY A 17 13.84 -13.52 14.19
CA GLY A 17 14.93 -14.44 14.47
C GLY A 17 16.28 -13.80 14.21
N TYR A 18 17.29 -14.23 14.96
CA TYR A 18 18.64 -13.66 14.90
C TYR A 18 19.26 -13.70 13.49
N ASP A 19 19.20 -14.84 12.80
CA ASP A 19 19.78 -14.98 11.47
C ASP A 19 19.04 -14.11 10.43
N SER A 20 17.71 -13.98 10.59
CA SER A 20 16.86 -13.11 9.77
C SER A 20 17.28 -11.65 9.89
N ILE A 21 17.31 -11.09 11.10
CA ILE A 21 17.66 -9.67 11.29
C ILE A 21 19.11 -9.37 10.93
N LYS A 22 20.03 -10.31 11.20
CA LYS A 22 21.45 -10.17 10.84
C LYS A 22 21.64 -10.14 9.32
N SER A 23 21.04 -11.08 8.60
CA SER A 23 21.09 -11.11 7.13
C SER A 23 20.51 -9.84 6.50
N LEU A 24 19.46 -9.29 7.11
CA LEU A 24 18.86 -8.03 6.66
C LEU A 24 19.76 -6.81 6.91
N ILE A 25 20.45 -6.75 8.06
CA ILE A 25 21.43 -5.68 8.35
C ILE A 25 22.61 -5.76 7.39
N ASP A 26 23.13 -6.96 7.12
CA ASP A 26 24.20 -7.19 6.14
C ASP A 26 23.77 -6.73 4.73
N GLU A 27 22.54 -7.07 4.32
CA GLU A 27 21.99 -6.66 3.02
C GLU A 27 21.85 -5.12 2.91
N VAL A 28 21.41 -4.46 3.97
CA VAL A 28 21.31 -2.98 4.04
C VAL A 28 22.70 -2.34 3.95
N ARG A 29 23.70 -2.93 4.61
CA ARG A 29 25.10 -2.48 4.60
C ARG A 29 25.74 -2.65 3.23
N GLU A 30 25.66 -3.83 2.63
CA GLU A 30 26.26 -4.14 1.32
C GLU A 30 25.69 -3.26 0.20
N LYS A 31 24.38 -3.01 0.23
CA LYS A 31 23.69 -2.23 -0.81
C LYS A 31 23.68 -0.73 -0.54
N ALA A 32 24.31 -0.26 0.55
CA ALA A 32 24.30 1.14 0.99
C ALA A 32 22.90 1.76 0.92
N MET A 33 21.92 1.06 1.51
CA MET A 33 20.50 1.41 1.35
C MET A 33 20.13 2.70 2.06
N ASP A 34 19.26 3.48 1.42
CA ASP A 34 18.56 4.61 2.04
C ASP A 34 17.11 4.18 2.32
N GLY A 35 16.75 4.00 3.59
CA GLY A 35 15.53 3.30 3.96
C GLY A 35 15.37 3.05 5.45
N PHE A 36 14.47 2.13 5.83
CA PHE A 36 14.29 1.72 7.22
C PHE A 36 13.86 0.26 7.33
N ILE A 37 14.23 -0.36 8.44
CA ILE A 37 13.69 -1.63 8.92
C ILE A 37 12.57 -1.32 9.89
N LYS A 38 11.42 -1.95 9.70
CA LYS A 38 10.29 -1.93 10.61
C LYS A 38 10.13 -3.30 11.25
N THR A 39 10.01 -3.34 12.57
CA THR A 39 9.64 -4.56 13.32
C THR A 39 8.23 -4.38 13.86
N SER A 40 7.44 -5.45 13.83
CA SER A 40 6.08 -5.48 14.36
C SER A 40 5.88 -6.80 15.10
N VAL A 41 5.70 -6.73 16.42
CA VAL A 41 5.43 -7.89 17.28
C VAL A 41 4.21 -7.62 18.14
N VAL A 42 3.45 -8.67 18.45
CA VAL A 42 2.31 -8.60 19.37
C VAL A 42 2.75 -9.19 20.71
N ASN A 43 3.03 -8.33 21.68
CA ASN A 43 3.38 -8.73 23.05
C ASN A 43 2.25 -8.35 24.00
N ASP A 44 1.69 -9.32 24.73
CA ASP A 44 0.65 -9.11 25.76
C ASP A 44 -0.48 -8.13 25.34
N ASP A 45 -1.12 -8.41 24.20
CA ASP A 45 -2.21 -7.60 23.60
C ASP A 45 -1.83 -6.16 23.19
N ARG A 46 -0.53 -5.87 23.05
CA ARG A 46 -0.01 -4.61 22.52
C ARG A 46 0.79 -4.84 21.26
N ILE A 47 0.51 -4.03 20.24
CA ILE A 47 1.33 -3.99 19.02
C ILE A 47 2.54 -3.13 19.33
N CYS A 48 3.70 -3.77 19.32
CA CYS A 48 4.99 -3.11 19.53
C CYS A 48 5.64 -2.92 18.15
N GLU A 49 5.79 -1.66 17.76
CA GLU A 49 6.39 -1.29 16.48
C GLU A 49 7.75 -0.60 16.69
N GLY A 50 8.79 -1.16 16.10
CA GLY A 50 10.13 -0.59 16.08
C GLY A 50 10.51 -0.12 14.68
N VAL A 51 11.25 0.98 14.59
CA VAL A 51 11.83 1.47 13.33
C VAL A 51 13.31 1.79 13.53
N ILE A 52 14.16 1.25 12.66
CA ILE A 52 15.57 1.58 12.54
C ILE A 52 15.79 2.11 11.12
N MET A 53 16.20 3.36 10.98
CA MET A 53 16.30 4.05 9.72
C MET A 53 17.76 4.28 9.34
N PHE A 54 18.12 3.97 8.10
CA PHE A 54 19.48 3.92 7.59
C PHE A 54 19.69 4.98 6.52
N ASP A 55 20.77 5.73 6.65
CA ASP A 55 21.36 6.45 5.54
C ASP A 55 22.61 5.68 5.06
N LYS A 56 23.12 6.01 3.87
CA LYS A 56 24.21 5.27 3.20
C LYS A 56 25.49 5.04 4.05
N GLY A 57 25.62 5.66 5.23
CA GLY A 57 26.74 5.49 6.15
C GLY A 57 26.40 4.86 7.52
N GLY A 58 25.13 4.55 7.83
CA GLY A 58 24.75 3.96 9.11
C GLY A 58 23.31 4.25 9.52
N VAL A 59 23.00 4.02 10.80
CA VAL A 59 21.69 4.32 11.38
C VAL A 59 21.60 5.81 11.71
N CYS A 60 20.58 6.46 11.16
CA CYS A 60 20.35 7.90 11.29
C CYS A 60 19.16 8.25 12.18
N LEU A 61 18.24 7.32 12.42
CA LEU A 61 17.06 7.53 13.27
C LEU A 61 16.54 6.20 13.81
N SER A 62 16.10 6.18 15.07
CA SER A 62 15.38 5.04 15.63
C SER A 62 14.27 5.44 16.59
N TYR A 63 13.18 4.69 16.54
CA TYR A 63 11.99 4.89 17.34
C TYR A 63 11.34 3.53 17.64
N HIS A 64 10.85 3.36 18.86
CA HIS A 64 10.13 2.15 19.26
C HIS A 64 8.88 2.50 20.07
N SER A 65 7.78 1.79 19.80
CA SER A 65 6.45 2.11 20.28
C SER A 65 5.77 0.88 20.85
N CYS A 66 5.81 0.72 22.17
CA CYS A 66 5.20 -0.42 22.88
C CYS A 66 4.50 0.09 24.14
N GLY A 67 3.43 0.88 23.94
CA GLY A 67 2.74 1.61 25.02
C GLY A 67 3.43 2.90 25.50
N SER A 68 4.77 2.96 25.44
CA SER A 68 5.58 4.18 25.61
C SER A 68 6.51 4.40 24.42
N GLU A 69 6.75 5.66 24.05
CA GLU A 69 7.65 6.05 22.97
C GLU A 69 9.11 6.04 23.45
N LEU A 70 9.93 5.15 22.90
CA LEU A 70 11.38 5.17 23.06
C LEU A 70 12.02 5.80 21.82
N SER A 71 13.12 6.51 22.04
CA SER A 71 13.90 7.17 20.99
C SER A 71 15.38 7.02 21.28
N GLY A 72 16.21 7.01 20.25
CA GLY A 72 17.66 6.92 20.45
C GLY A 72 18.17 5.49 20.42
N ILE A 73 19.27 5.24 21.13
CA ILE A 73 19.91 3.92 21.22
C ILE A 73 18.98 2.92 21.94
N ASP A 74 18.25 3.35 22.97
CA ASP A 74 17.28 2.50 23.68
C ASP A 74 16.18 1.96 22.75
N ALA A 75 15.80 2.75 21.74
CA ALA A 75 14.85 2.32 20.73
C ALA A 75 15.45 1.28 19.77
N VAL A 76 16.74 1.39 19.44
CA VAL A 76 17.46 0.39 18.65
C VAL A 76 17.51 -0.93 19.41
N GLU A 77 17.95 -0.91 20.68
CA GLU A 77 18.05 -2.13 21.50
C GLU A 77 16.70 -2.84 21.61
N ARG A 78 15.63 -2.10 21.87
CA ARG A 78 14.30 -2.68 21.99
C ARG A 78 13.75 -3.17 20.63
N THR A 79 14.01 -2.46 19.55
CA THR A 79 13.61 -2.87 18.20
C THR A 79 14.32 -4.16 17.77
N LEU A 80 15.63 -4.27 18.06
CA LEU A 80 16.39 -5.48 17.80
C LEU A 80 15.96 -6.64 18.69
N TYR A 81 15.65 -6.38 19.97
CA TYR A 81 15.12 -7.40 20.87
C TYR A 81 13.82 -7.99 20.34
N ASP A 82 12.90 -7.13 19.90
CA ASP A 82 11.66 -7.59 19.28
C ASP A 82 11.93 -8.39 17.99
N ALA A 83 12.92 -7.99 17.19
CA ALA A 83 13.31 -8.70 15.97
C ALA A 83 13.87 -10.12 16.22
N LEU A 84 14.33 -10.44 17.43
CA LEU A 84 14.82 -11.77 17.78
C LEU A 84 13.70 -12.79 18.04
N HIS A 85 12.49 -12.33 18.35
CA HIS A 85 11.35 -13.21 18.49
C HIS A 85 10.91 -13.76 17.13
N GLU A 86 10.67 -15.08 17.04
CA GLU A 86 10.22 -15.73 15.79
C GLU A 86 8.85 -15.18 15.31
N ASP A 87 8.01 -14.76 16.25
CA ASP A 87 6.68 -14.18 15.98
C ASP A 87 6.72 -12.71 15.51
N CYS A 88 7.91 -12.09 15.47
CA CYS A 88 8.06 -10.74 14.96
C CYS A 88 8.01 -10.72 13.43
N ILE A 89 7.34 -9.74 12.84
CA ILE A 89 7.41 -9.46 11.40
C ILE A 89 8.42 -8.35 11.18
N ILE A 90 9.42 -8.60 10.33
CA ILE A 90 10.45 -7.62 9.97
C ILE A 90 10.26 -7.23 8.50
N GLU A 91 10.09 -5.94 8.24
CA GLU A 91 9.92 -5.36 6.91
C GLU A 91 11.06 -4.40 6.57
N ILE A 92 11.65 -4.53 5.38
CA ILE A 92 12.60 -3.54 4.84
C ILE A 92 11.89 -2.62 3.87
N HIS A 93 12.03 -1.31 4.08
CA HIS A 93 11.57 -0.28 3.16
C HIS A 93 12.74 0.54 2.63
N THR A 94 12.68 0.91 1.35
CA THR A 94 13.65 1.82 0.72
C THR A 94 13.00 3.10 0.21
N TYR A 95 13.76 4.18 0.22
CA TYR A 95 13.45 5.44 -0.46
C TYR A 95 14.25 5.63 -1.75
N SER A 96 15.13 4.68 -2.13
CA SER A 96 15.97 4.76 -3.33
C SER A 96 15.25 4.19 -4.56
N TYR A 97 14.30 4.94 -5.12
CA TYR A 97 13.65 4.65 -6.40
C TYR A 97 13.33 5.94 -7.17
N SER A 98 13.21 5.85 -8.51
CA SER A 98 13.20 6.99 -9.45
C SER A 98 12.14 8.07 -9.17
N SER A 99 11.04 7.74 -8.50
CA SER A 99 9.95 8.66 -8.14
C SER A 99 9.99 9.18 -6.69
N SER A 100 10.98 8.78 -5.88
CA SER A 100 11.13 9.24 -4.50
C SER A 100 11.95 10.52 -4.41
N SER A 101 11.41 11.54 -3.76
CA SER A 101 12.13 12.77 -3.37
C SER A 101 12.56 12.77 -1.90
N LEU A 102 12.31 11.66 -1.18
CA LEU A 102 12.60 11.52 0.24
C LEU A 102 13.91 10.76 0.44
N SER A 103 14.68 11.16 1.45
CA SER A 103 15.84 10.42 1.96
C SER A 103 15.70 10.23 3.48
N ALA A 104 16.21 9.13 4.01
CA ALA A 104 16.26 8.85 5.44
C ALA A 104 16.93 10.00 6.20
N LYS A 105 18.00 10.57 5.62
CA LYS A 105 18.70 11.73 6.17
C LYS A 105 17.82 12.97 6.27
N TYR A 106 16.98 13.24 5.27
CA TYR A 106 16.03 14.35 5.32
C TYR A 106 14.96 14.13 6.40
N ILE A 107 14.48 12.89 6.57
CA ILE A 107 13.48 12.53 7.59
C ILE A 107 14.07 12.64 9.00
N ALA A 108 15.31 12.19 9.20
CA ALA A 108 16.04 12.32 10.46
C ALA A 108 16.24 13.79 10.86
N ASN A 109 16.69 14.64 9.92
CA ASN A 109 16.86 16.09 10.16
C ASN A 109 15.57 16.80 10.55
N LYS A 110 14.42 16.36 10.01
CA LYS A 110 13.11 16.93 10.34
C LYS A 110 12.59 16.48 11.70
N ASN A 111 13.12 15.38 12.25
CA ASN A 111 12.70 14.77 13.51
C ASN A 111 13.90 14.57 14.47
N PRO A 112 14.54 15.65 14.94
CA PRO A 112 15.79 15.58 15.70
C PRO A 112 15.67 14.84 17.04
N LYS A 113 14.45 14.71 17.59
CA LYS A 113 14.17 13.95 18.82
C LYS A 113 14.51 12.45 18.69
N TYR A 114 14.40 11.89 17.48
CA TYR A 114 14.60 10.46 17.22
C TYR A 114 15.89 10.18 16.44
N ALA A 115 16.62 11.23 16.05
CA ALA A 115 17.83 11.13 15.27
C ALA A 115 18.97 10.53 16.12
N ILE A 116 19.71 9.61 15.52
CA ILE A 116 20.91 9.01 16.10
C ILE A 116 22.03 9.00 15.07
N VAL A 117 23.26 8.85 15.55
CA VAL A 117 24.42 8.61 14.70
C VAL A 117 25.07 7.34 15.22
N MET A 118 24.89 6.26 14.47
CA MET A 118 25.48 4.96 14.78
C MET A 118 25.89 4.31 13.48
N ASP A 119 27.10 3.76 13.42
CA ASP A 119 27.58 2.99 12.27
C ASP A 119 27.04 1.56 12.30
N PHE A 120 27.25 0.81 11.21
CA PHE A 120 26.81 -0.58 11.13
C PHE A 120 27.56 -1.48 12.12
N GLU A 121 28.83 -1.18 12.44
CA GLU A 121 29.60 -1.91 13.44
C GLU A 121 28.99 -1.76 14.85
N GLY A 122 28.59 -0.55 15.24
CA GLY A 122 27.89 -0.31 16.50
C GLY A 122 26.50 -0.95 16.55
N LEU A 123 25.80 -1.06 15.41
CA LEU A 123 24.52 -1.77 15.33
C LEU A 123 24.71 -3.28 15.51
N GLU A 124 25.71 -3.87 14.87
CA GLU A 124 26.05 -5.30 15.01
C GLU A 124 26.47 -5.64 16.45
N GLU A 125 27.30 -4.80 17.08
CA GLU A 125 27.67 -4.97 18.50
C GLU A 125 26.44 -4.91 19.41
N THR A 126 25.52 -3.98 19.13
CA THR A 126 24.26 -3.86 19.88
C THR A 126 23.38 -5.10 19.68
N LEU A 127 23.31 -5.66 18.46
CA LEU A 127 22.58 -6.90 18.18
C LEU A 127 23.17 -8.09 18.96
N GLU A 128 24.49 -8.25 19.02
CA GLU A 128 25.13 -9.32 19.80
C GLU A 128 24.88 -9.16 21.31
N ARG A 129 24.94 -7.93 21.84
CA ARG A 129 24.59 -7.67 23.25
C ARG A 129 23.13 -8.00 23.55
N VAL A 130 22.21 -7.62 22.67
CA VAL A 130 20.78 -7.91 22.81
C VAL A 130 20.51 -9.41 22.69
N LYS A 131 21.20 -10.13 21.80
CA LYS A 131 21.13 -11.59 21.69
C LYS A 131 21.56 -12.27 22.98
N ALA A 132 22.72 -11.91 23.54
CA ALA A 132 23.20 -12.50 24.79
C ALA A 132 22.18 -12.33 25.92
N ARG A 133 21.55 -11.15 26.00
CA ARG A 133 20.48 -10.86 26.97
C ARG A 133 19.21 -11.68 26.72
N PHE A 134 18.82 -11.83 25.46
CA PHE A 134 17.65 -12.61 25.04
C PHE A 134 17.82 -14.10 25.36
N GLU A 135 19.02 -14.66 25.12
CA GLU A 135 19.37 -16.04 25.46
C GLU A 135 19.43 -16.26 26.98
N GLU A 136 19.97 -15.31 27.75
CA GLU A 136 19.93 -15.34 29.21
C GLU A 136 18.49 -15.35 29.75
N GLU A 137 17.59 -14.54 29.19
CA GLU A 137 16.18 -14.48 29.61
C GLU A 137 15.39 -15.76 29.24
N GLN A 138 15.66 -16.36 28.08
CA GLN A 138 15.10 -17.68 27.74
C GLN A 138 15.68 -18.81 28.59
N ALA A 139 16.95 -18.75 28.97
CA ALA A 139 17.57 -19.71 29.89
C ALA A 139 17.02 -19.60 31.32
N VAL A 140 16.68 -18.39 31.78
CA VAL A 140 16.02 -18.16 33.09
C VAL A 140 14.57 -18.67 33.08
N GLY A 141 13.90 -18.69 31.91
CA GLY A 141 12.60 -19.35 31.70
C GLY A 141 12.61 -20.87 31.88
N ILE A 142 13.79 -21.51 31.87
CA ILE A 142 13.99 -22.95 32.17
C ILE A 142 14.54 -23.15 33.61
N SER A 143 14.73 -22.07 34.38
CA SER A 143 15.25 -22.06 35.76
C SER A 143 14.21 -21.64 36.81
N GLY A 144 12.92 -21.66 36.45
CA GLY A 144 11.78 -21.45 37.35
C GLY A 144 11.20 -22.72 37.97
N MET A 145 11.82 -23.89 37.74
CA MET A 145 11.34 -25.21 38.18
C MET A 145 12.42 -26.00 38.92
N GLU A 146 13.34 -25.36 39.66
CA GLU A 146 14.35 -26.11 40.41
C GLU A 146 14.85 -25.39 41.67
N LYS A 147 13.94 -25.13 42.63
CA LYS A 147 14.31 -25.02 44.05
C LYS A 147 13.19 -25.56 44.93
N GLY A 148 13.39 -26.75 45.49
CA GLY A 148 12.56 -27.17 46.62
C GLY A 148 12.46 -28.65 46.96
N ILE A 149 13.47 -29.51 46.77
CA ILE A 149 13.52 -30.78 47.52
C ILE A 149 14.97 -31.11 47.91
N THR A 150 15.35 -30.78 49.14
CA THR A 150 16.44 -31.46 49.86
C THR A 150 15.90 -32.71 50.56
N PRO A 151 16.74 -33.72 50.81
CA PRO A 151 16.32 -35.11 50.88
C PRO A 151 15.79 -35.51 52.26
N MET A 152 14.76 -36.37 52.28
CA MET A 152 14.30 -37.06 53.50
C MET A 152 14.39 -38.59 53.34
N PRO A 153 14.54 -39.31 54.47
CA PRO A 153 15.22 -40.59 54.54
C PRO A 153 14.34 -41.78 54.16
N LYS A 154 15.02 -42.88 53.81
CA LYS A 154 14.44 -44.20 53.50
C LYS A 154 13.47 -44.68 54.60
N PRO A 155 12.29 -45.20 54.26
CA PRO A 155 11.54 -46.08 55.15
C PRO A 155 12.07 -47.51 55.04
N VAL A 156 12.18 -48.12 56.21
CA VAL A 156 12.68 -49.48 56.46
C VAL A 156 11.65 -50.50 55.99
N ALA A 157 12.16 -51.61 55.46
CA ALA A 157 11.37 -52.79 55.10
C ALA A 157 10.64 -53.36 56.33
N GLU A 158 9.33 -53.52 56.24
CA GLU A 158 8.58 -54.41 57.13
C GLU A 158 8.51 -55.80 56.50
N GLU A 159 9.20 -56.73 57.15
CA GLU A 159 9.15 -58.16 56.87
C GLU A 159 7.73 -58.69 57.06
N ARG A 160 7.12 -59.17 55.97
CA ARG A 160 6.02 -60.12 56.06
C ARG A 160 6.59 -61.48 56.44
N THR A 161 6.46 -61.88 57.70
CA THR A 161 6.58 -63.28 58.10
C THR A 161 5.27 -64.03 57.86
N PRO A 162 5.30 -65.31 57.41
CA PRO A 162 4.10 -66.07 57.10
C PRO A 162 3.42 -66.60 58.35
N MET A 163 2.09 -66.56 58.37
CA MET A 163 1.25 -67.19 59.38
C MET A 163 1.33 -68.71 59.21
N VAL A 164 2.19 -69.35 60.00
CA VAL A 164 2.27 -70.82 60.12
C VAL A 164 1.15 -71.26 61.06
N TYR A 165 0.19 -72.01 60.53
CA TYR A 165 -0.86 -72.67 61.30
C TYR A 165 -0.25 -73.87 62.03
N ASP A 166 0.13 -73.68 63.28
CA ASP A 166 0.73 -74.73 64.10
C ASP A 166 -0.37 -75.56 64.78
N ARG A 167 -0.61 -76.78 64.29
CA ARG A 167 -1.52 -77.76 64.92
C ARG A 167 -1.13 -78.07 66.37
N ASP A 168 0.09 -77.75 66.79
CA ASP A 168 0.56 -77.95 68.16
C ASP A 168 -0.03 -76.94 69.16
N GLU A 169 -0.48 -75.76 68.72
CA GLU A 169 -1.06 -74.75 69.63
C GLU A 169 -2.51 -75.08 70.01
N GLU A 170 -3.25 -75.73 69.10
CA GLU A 170 -4.61 -76.23 69.36
C GLU A 170 -4.59 -77.50 70.23
N ILE A 171 -3.58 -78.38 70.06
CA ILE A 171 -3.34 -79.52 70.96
C ILE A 171 -2.88 -79.03 72.35
N ARG A 172 -2.10 -77.95 72.43
CA ARG A 172 -1.67 -77.36 73.72
C ARG A 172 -2.85 -76.67 74.43
N ARG A 173 -3.72 -75.95 73.71
CA ARG A 173 -4.98 -75.41 74.27
C ARG A 173 -5.93 -76.50 74.75
N LEU A 174 -6.15 -77.55 73.96
CA LEU A 174 -7.02 -78.66 74.37
C LEU A 174 -6.43 -79.47 75.53
N ARG A 175 -5.08 -79.59 75.64
CA ARG A 175 -4.43 -80.15 76.83
C ARG A 175 -4.57 -79.24 78.06
N GLU A 176 -4.41 -77.92 77.91
CA GLU A 176 -4.60 -76.98 79.02
C GLU A 176 -6.07 -76.83 79.48
N GLU A 177 -7.04 -76.97 78.58
CA GLU A 177 -8.46 -77.02 78.92
C GLU A 177 -8.83 -78.36 79.57
N LEU A 178 -8.25 -79.48 79.12
CA LEU A 178 -8.41 -80.78 79.77
C LEU A 178 -7.75 -80.82 81.16
N GLU A 179 -6.59 -80.15 81.33
CA GLU A 179 -5.91 -79.99 82.63
C GLU A 179 -6.70 -79.05 83.56
N ARG A 180 -7.31 -77.97 83.04
CA ARG A 180 -8.19 -77.09 83.82
C ARG A 180 -9.50 -77.78 84.22
N ILE A 181 -10.08 -78.63 83.35
CA ILE A 181 -11.26 -79.44 83.68
C ILE A 181 -10.88 -80.58 84.65
N LYS A 182 -9.71 -81.21 84.53
CA LYS A 182 -9.18 -82.16 85.51
C LYS A 182 -8.89 -81.52 86.86
N MET A 183 -8.25 -80.35 86.91
CA MET A 183 -7.99 -79.63 88.16
C MET A 183 -9.28 -79.09 88.77
N GLY A 184 -10.24 -78.64 87.95
CA GLY A 184 -11.58 -78.24 88.41
C GLY A 184 -12.40 -79.40 88.96
N SER A 185 -12.39 -80.58 88.30
CA SER A 185 -13.09 -81.78 88.77
C SER A 185 -12.40 -82.44 89.96
N VAL A 186 -11.06 -82.43 90.03
CA VAL A 186 -10.30 -82.88 91.22
C VAL A 186 -10.46 -81.92 92.39
N ALA A 187 -10.53 -80.60 92.17
CA ALA A 187 -10.84 -79.63 93.22
C ALA A 187 -12.28 -79.76 93.73
N LEU A 188 -13.25 -80.01 92.85
CA LEU A 188 -14.64 -80.27 93.23
C LEU A 188 -14.77 -81.60 94.01
N ILE A 189 -14.11 -82.67 93.58
CA ILE A 189 -14.09 -83.97 94.27
C ILE A 189 -13.39 -83.86 95.62
N ARG A 190 -12.28 -83.12 95.73
CA ARG A 190 -11.52 -82.91 96.97
C ARG A 190 -12.27 -81.99 97.95
N HIS A 191 -13.06 -81.02 97.47
CA HIS A 191 -13.97 -80.22 98.31
C HIS A 191 -15.22 -81.02 98.76
N LEU A 192 -15.75 -81.93 97.91
CA LEU A 192 -16.88 -82.80 98.24
C LEU A 192 -16.54 -83.94 99.21
N THR A 193 -15.27 -84.35 99.31
CA THR A 193 -14.82 -85.43 100.24
C THR A 193 -14.16 -84.95 101.53
N ALA A 194 -13.74 -83.68 101.62
CA ALA A 194 -13.02 -83.18 102.80
C ALA A 194 -13.88 -82.42 103.83
N SER A 195 -15.15 -82.15 103.55
CA SER A 195 -15.99 -81.32 104.43
C SER A 195 -17.42 -81.83 104.46
N LYS A 196 -17.79 -82.52 105.54
CA LYS A 196 -19.19 -82.56 105.98
C LYS A 196 -19.61 -81.13 106.25
N GLU A 197 -20.75 -80.75 105.65
CA GLU A 197 -21.42 -79.43 105.75
C GLU A 197 -20.83 -78.35 104.84
N LEU A 198 -21.01 -78.51 103.51
CA LEU A 198 -21.22 -77.35 102.64
C LEU A 198 -22.74 -77.26 102.40
N SER A 199 -23.34 -76.10 102.67
CA SER A 199 -24.78 -75.90 102.46
C SER A 199 -25.08 -75.80 100.96
N GLU A 200 -26.34 -76.03 100.55
CA GLU A 200 -26.77 -75.77 99.15
C GLU A 200 -26.43 -74.34 98.70
N GLU A 201 -26.39 -73.37 99.62
CA GLU A 201 -26.10 -71.96 99.35
C GLU A 201 -24.67 -71.73 98.84
N ASP A 202 -23.68 -72.47 99.34
CA ASP A 202 -22.27 -72.29 98.97
C ASP A 202 -21.94 -72.85 97.58
N ILE A 203 -22.60 -73.95 97.19
CA ILE A 203 -22.51 -74.53 95.83
C ILE A 203 -23.19 -73.59 94.82
N LEU A 204 -24.35 -73.04 95.20
CA LEU A 204 -25.06 -72.03 94.41
C LEU A 204 -24.22 -70.75 94.23
N ALA A 205 -23.51 -70.28 95.25
CA ALA A 205 -22.66 -69.10 95.16
C ALA A 205 -21.45 -69.30 94.22
N LEU A 206 -20.82 -70.48 94.24
CA LEU A 206 -19.70 -70.77 93.35
C LEU A 206 -20.15 -70.95 91.90
N ALA A 207 -21.31 -71.58 91.68
CA ALA A 207 -21.94 -71.67 90.37
C ALA A 207 -22.38 -70.30 89.84
N GLN A 208 -22.94 -69.45 90.69
CA GLN A 208 -23.28 -68.05 90.36
C GLN A 208 -22.05 -67.26 89.94
N LYS A 209 -20.95 -67.36 90.69
CA LYS A 209 -19.69 -66.68 90.36
C LYS A 209 -19.11 -67.15 89.02
N LYS A 210 -19.19 -68.45 88.71
CA LYS A 210 -18.71 -68.99 87.44
C LYS A 210 -19.60 -68.60 86.25
N VAL A 211 -20.91 -68.51 86.47
CA VAL A 211 -21.87 -67.96 85.50
C VAL A 211 -21.61 -66.47 85.26
N GLU A 212 -21.25 -65.71 86.30
CA GLU A 212 -20.81 -64.31 86.17
C GLU A 212 -19.49 -64.18 85.41
N GLU A 213 -18.51 -65.05 85.66
CA GLU A 213 -17.25 -65.09 84.89
C GLU A 213 -17.48 -65.36 83.40
N ILE A 214 -18.34 -66.34 83.07
CA ILE A 214 -18.72 -66.65 81.69
C ILE A 214 -19.45 -65.45 81.05
N LYS A 215 -20.38 -64.81 81.78
CA LYS A 215 -21.05 -63.60 81.28
C LYS A 215 -20.07 -62.47 81.01
N ILE A 216 -19.07 -62.28 81.87
CA ILE A 216 -18.01 -61.27 81.68
C ILE A 216 -17.14 -61.62 80.46
N GLU A 217 -16.82 -62.89 80.23
CA GLU A 217 -16.07 -63.32 79.05
C GLU A 217 -16.88 -63.19 77.75
N GLU A 218 -18.18 -63.50 77.78
CA GLU A 218 -19.10 -63.26 76.68
C GLU A 218 -19.24 -61.76 76.38
N GLU A 219 -19.34 -60.91 77.41
CA GLU A 219 -19.36 -59.45 77.28
C GLU A 219 -18.05 -58.90 76.73
N LYS A 220 -16.89 -59.44 77.15
CA LYS A 220 -15.58 -59.07 76.59
C LYS A 220 -15.43 -59.50 75.12
N ALA A 221 -15.91 -60.68 74.77
CA ALA A 221 -15.91 -61.15 73.38
C ALA A 221 -16.86 -60.32 72.51
N ALA A 222 -18.02 -59.95 73.04
CA ALA A 222 -18.95 -59.04 72.37
C ALA A 222 -18.38 -57.62 72.23
N LEU A 223 -17.66 -57.12 73.23
CA LEU A 223 -16.96 -55.84 73.17
C LEU A 223 -15.85 -55.87 72.10
N LYS A 224 -15.06 -56.94 72.05
CA LYS A 224 -13.98 -57.10 71.07
C LYS A 224 -14.51 -57.18 69.63
N ARG A 225 -15.64 -57.87 69.41
CA ARG A 225 -16.33 -57.88 68.11
C ARG A 225 -16.80 -56.48 67.73
N LYS A 226 -17.37 -55.72 68.67
CA LYS A 226 -17.75 -54.33 68.43
C LYS A 226 -16.57 -53.41 68.16
N GLU A 227 -15.41 -53.65 68.80
CA GLU A 227 -14.17 -52.92 68.51
C GLU A 227 -13.64 -53.22 67.10
N GLU A 228 -13.75 -54.46 66.64
CA GLU A 228 -13.40 -54.86 65.27
C GLU A 228 -14.36 -54.24 64.24
N GLU A 229 -15.68 -54.29 64.49
CA GLU A 229 -16.69 -53.62 63.67
C GLU A 229 -16.47 -52.09 63.61
N LEU A 230 -16.10 -51.45 64.73
CA LEU A 230 -15.79 -50.02 64.79
C LEU A 230 -14.55 -49.68 63.95
N LYS A 231 -13.52 -50.55 63.97
CA LYS A 231 -12.31 -50.35 63.16
C LYS A 231 -12.61 -50.47 61.67
N GLU A 232 -13.40 -51.45 61.26
CA GLU A 232 -13.85 -51.56 59.86
C GLU A 232 -14.64 -50.31 59.46
N TYR A 233 -15.54 -49.82 60.33
CA TYR A 233 -16.28 -48.58 60.07
C TYR A 233 -15.38 -47.34 59.97
N GLU A 234 -14.34 -47.24 60.81
CA GLU A 234 -13.34 -46.18 60.76
C GLU A 234 -12.50 -46.23 59.48
N GLU A 235 -12.15 -47.43 59.00
CA GLU A 235 -11.46 -47.62 57.72
C GLU A 235 -12.35 -47.23 56.53
N GLU A 236 -13.62 -47.62 56.55
CA GLU A 236 -14.60 -47.17 55.55
C GLU A 236 -14.80 -45.65 55.56
N LEU A 237 -14.82 -45.02 56.75
CA LEU A 237 -14.93 -43.57 56.87
C LEU A 237 -13.71 -42.88 56.28
N ARG A 238 -12.50 -43.37 56.60
CA ARG A 238 -11.25 -42.87 56.04
C ARG A 238 -11.23 -42.96 54.51
N HIS A 239 -11.67 -44.09 53.95
CA HIS A 239 -11.75 -44.25 52.49
C HIS A 239 -12.73 -43.26 51.85
N LYS A 240 -13.90 -43.04 52.48
CA LYS A 240 -14.89 -42.04 52.01
C LYS A 240 -14.37 -40.61 52.12
N GLU A 241 -13.63 -40.28 53.17
CA GLU A 241 -12.97 -38.97 53.33
C GLU A 241 -11.90 -38.75 52.25
N GLU A 242 -11.12 -39.77 51.91
CA GLU A 242 -10.15 -39.69 50.80
C GLU A 242 -10.81 -39.55 49.43
N GLU A 243 -11.92 -40.26 49.18
CA GLU A 243 -12.71 -40.08 47.96
C GLU A 243 -13.34 -38.69 47.86
N LEU A 244 -13.88 -38.15 48.96
CA LEU A 244 -14.40 -36.79 49.00
C LEU A 244 -13.31 -35.77 48.71
N ARG A 245 -12.13 -35.91 49.31
CA ARG A 245 -10.97 -35.04 49.02
C ARG A 245 -10.54 -35.11 47.55
N ARG A 246 -10.54 -36.30 46.94
CA ARG A 246 -10.26 -36.43 45.50
C ARG A 246 -11.30 -35.70 44.66
N ARG A 247 -12.58 -35.85 44.97
CA ARG A 247 -13.66 -35.13 44.26
C ARG A 247 -13.60 -33.62 44.46
N GLU A 248 -13.25 -33.16 45.66
CA GLU A 248 -13.04 -31.74 45.93
C GLU A 248 -11.89 -31.19 45.09
N MET A 249 -10.76 -31.91 44.99
CA MET A 249 -9.66 -31.53 44.12
C MET A 249 -10.04 -31.52 42.64
N GLU A 250 -10.85 -32.47 42.18
CA GLU A 250 -11.36 -32.52 40.80
C GLU A 250 -12.28 -31.33 40.50
N ILE A 251 -13.18 -30.97 41.42
CA ILE A 251 -14.07 -29.81 41.28
C ILE A 251 -13.26 -28.52 41.27
N GLU A 252 -12.26 -28.37 42.14
CA GLU A 252 -11.39 -27.20 42.16
C GLU A 252 -10.54 -27.07 40.89
N ALA A 253 -10.12 -28.18 40.30
CA ALA A 253 -9.44 -28.19 39.01
C ALA A 253 -10.40 -27.75 37.89
N MET A 254 -11.62 -28.30 37.88
CA MET A 254 -12.64 -27.96 36.89
C MET A 254 -13.07 -26.48 37.00
N ASP A 255 -13.21 -25.93 38.22
CA ASP A 255 -13.49 -24.51 38.46
C ASP A 255 -12.34 -23.61 37.98
N ARG A 256 -11.09 -24.06 38.13
CA ARG A 256 -9.93 -23.35 37.59
C ARG A 256 -9.95 -23.32 36.06
N GLU A 257 -10.28 -24.43 35.41
CA GLU A 257 -10.42 -24.50 33.95
C GLU A 257 -11.60 -23.64 33.44
N LEU A 258 -12.73 -23.66 34.14
CA LEU A 258 -13.89 -22.81 33.83
C LEU A 258 -13.56 -21.31 33.97
N ARG A 259 -12.77 -20.92 34.97
CA ARG A 259 -12.30 -19.53 35.11
C ARG A 259 -11.34 -19.15 33.99
N ALA A 260 -10.38 -20.02 33.67
CA ALA A 260 -9.43 -19.77 32.59
C ALA A 260 -10.13 -19.61 31.24
N THR A 261 -11.12 -20.46 30.94
CA THR A 261 -11.92 -20.35 29.70
C THR A 261 -12.82 -19.10 29.69
N ALA A 262 -13.39 -18.71 30.83
CA ALA A 262 -14.17 -17.48 30.94
C ALA A 262 -13.31 -16.21 30.73
N ASP A 263 -12.08 -16.21 31.23
CA ASP A 263 -11.13 -15.11 31.04
C ASP A 263 -10.62 -15.06 29.59
N ALA A 264 -10.35 -16.23 28.98
CA ALA A 264 -10.02 -16.32 27.55
C ALA A 264 -11.14 -15.76 26.65
N LEU A 265 -12.40 -16.13 26.91
CA LEU A 265 -13.57 -15.60 26.18
C LEU A 265 -13.75 -14.09 26.37
N LYS A 266 -13.42 -13.54 27.54
CA LYS A 266 -13.41 -12.09 27.75
C LYS A 266 -12.33 -11.41 26.91
N ALA A 267 -11.12 -11.95 26.89
CA ALA A 267 -10.02 -11.43 26.08
C ALA A 267 -10.38 -11.45 24.59
N GLU A 268 -10.92 -12.58 24.09
CA GLU A 268 -11.42 -12.67 22.72
C GLU A 268 -12.51 -11.64 22.41
N ARG A 269 -13.44 -11.41 23.34
CA ARG A 269 -14.50 -10.41 23.17
C ARG A 269 -13.95 -8.97 23.15
N GLU A 270 -12.91 -8.70 23.92
CA GLU A 270 -12.22 -7.40 23.90
C GLU A 270 -11.46 -7.19 22.59
N GLU A 271 -10.76 -8.22 22.10
CA GLU A 271 -10.13 -8.21 20.78
C GLU A 271 -11.15 -8.00 19.65
N LEU A 272 -12.28 -8.71 19.70
CA LEU A 272 -13.37 -8.49 18.74
C LEU A 272 -13.87 -7.05 18.73
N ASN A 273 -13.98 -6.44 19.92
CA ASN A 273 -14.38 -5.03 20.05
C ASN A 273 -13.31 -4.05 19.53
N LYS A 274 -12.02 -4.39 19.66
CA LYS A 274 -10.92 -3.60 19.06
C LYS A 274 -11.00 -3.69 17.53
N ILE A 275 -11.21 -4.88 16.97
CA ILE A 275 -11.38 -5.10 15.53
C ILE A 275 -12.60 -4.33 15.02
N TRP A 276 -13.75 -4.42 15.71
CA TRP A 276 -14.95 -3.69 15.34
C TRP A 276 -14.73 -2.17 15.31
N ARG A 277 -14.02 -1.61 16.31
CA ARG A 277 -13.66 -0.19 16.31
C ARG A 277 -12.75 0.20 15.14
N ARG A 278 -11.74 -0.62 14.82
CA ARG A 278 -10.90 -0.37 13.63
C ARG A 278 -11.72 -0.40 12.36
N LEU A 279 -12.62 -1.38 12.22
CA LEU A 279 -13.49 -1.50 11.06
C LEU A 279 -14.42 -0.28 10.92
N GLU A 280 -14.94 0.23 12.04
CA GLU A 280 -15.78 1.43 12.08
C GLU A 280 -14.98 2.70 11.70
N GLU A 281 -13.73 2.81 12.14
CA GLU A 281 -12.83 3.90 11.74
C GLU A 281 -12.44 3.82 10.25
N GLU A 282 -12.18 2.61 9.74
CA GLU A 282 -11.89 2.41 8.32
C GLU A 282 -13.10 2.70 7.43
N THR A 283 -14.30 2.26 7.83
CA THR A 283 -15.53 2.62 7.11
C THR A 283 -15.76 4.13 7.11
N LYS A 284 -15.52 4.84 8.21
CA LYS A 284 -15.55 6.32 8.24
C LYS A 284 -14.51 6.95 7.31
N LYS A 285 -13.27 6.45 7.30
CA LYS A 285 -12.22 6.92 6.38
C LYS A 285 -12.62 6.72 4.92
N ILE A 286 -13.23 5.58 4.60
CA ILE A 286 -13.74 5.27 3.27
C ILE A 286 -14.88 6.24 2.92
N GLU A 287 -15.85 6.46 3.81
CA GLU A 287 -16.94 7.44 3.62
C GLU A 287 -16.42 8.86 3.36
N ASP A 288 -15.45 9.31 4.14
CA ASP A 288 -14.83 10.62 3.96
C ASP A 288 -14.02 10.69 2.66
N GLY A 289 -13.38 9.59 2.27
CA GLY A 289 -12.75 9.42 0.97
C GLY A 289 -13.75 9.58 -0.18
N TRP A 290 -14.91 8.92 -0.10
CA TRP A 290 -16.00 9.04 -1.07
C TRP A 290 -16.57 10.46 -1.13
N LYS A 291 -16.74 11.14 0.01
CA LYS A 291 -17.18 12.54 0.04
C LYS A 291 -16.18 13.47 -0.65
N LYS A 292 -14.88 13.29 -0.40
CA LYS A 292 -13.82 14.07 -1.06
C LYS A 292 -13.79 13.80 -2.57
N LEU A 293 -13.87 12.54 -2.98
CA LEU A 293 -13.88 12.17 -4.39
C LEU A 293 -15.11 12.73 -5.10
N ARG A 294 -16.29 12.68 -4.45
CA ARG A 294 -17.51 13.28 -4.98
C ARG A 294 -17.38 14.80 -5.14
N ALA A 295 -16.83 15.49 -4.14
CA ALA A 295 -16.58 16.94 -4.23
C ALA A 295 -15.61 17.30 -5.37
N GLN A 296 -14.55 16.51 -5.57
CA GLN A 296 -13.64 16.68 -6.71
C GLN A 296 -14.37 16.44 -8.03
N MET A 297 -15.21 15.42 -8.12
CA MET A 297 -15.98 15.13 -9.32
C MET A 297 -16.96 16.28 -9.65
N ASP A 298 -17.64 16.83 -8.65
CA ASP A 298 -18.52 17.98 -8.82
C ASP A 298 -17.74 19.23 -9.30
N GLU A 299 -16.52 19.44 -8.78
CA GLU A 299 -15.63 20.52 -9.24
C GLU A 299 -15.22 20.33 -10.71
N TYR A 300 -14.92 19.09 -11.13
CA TYR A 300 -14.62 18.79 -12.53
C TYR A 300 -15.83 19.02 -13.45
N VAL A 301 -17.03 18.64 -13.00
CA VAL A 301 -18.27 18.88 -13.75
C VAL A 301 -18.52 20.39 -13.93
N GLU A 302 -18.31 21.20 -12.90
CA GLU A 302 -18.43 22.66 -13.03
C GLU A 302 -17.35 23.25 -13.95
N LYS A 303 -16.10 22.77 -13.86
CA LYS A 303 -15.03 23.15 -14.80
C LYS A 303 -15.39 22.80 -16.24
N GLU A 304 -15.98 21.64 -16.51
CA GLU A 304 -16.47 21.27 -17.84
C GLU A 304 -17.57 22.20 -18.34
N LYS A 305 -18.54 22.55 -17.49
CA LYS A 305 -19.59 23.52 -17.84
C LYS A 305 -19.00 24.88 -18.21
N ASP A 306 -18.02 25.36 -17.45
CA ASP A 306 -17.37 26.63 -17.75
C ASP A 306 -16.51 26.58 -19.02
N LEU A 307 -15.83 25.46 -19.27
CA LEU A 307 -15.15 25.24 -20.55
C LEU A 307 -16.13 25.20 -21.72
N ALA A 308 -17.32 24.59 -21.55
CA ALA A 308 -18.36 24.59 -22.57
C ALA A 308 -18.90 26.00 -22.87
N LYS A 309 -19.11 26.83 -21.84
CA LYS A 309 -19.47 28.25 -22.03
C LYS A 309 -18.38 29.01 -22.80
N LYS A 310 -17.11 28.84 -22.40
CA LYS A 310 -15.97 29.46 -23.09
C LYS A 310 -15.85 29.02 -24.54
N ARG A 311 -16.11 27.73 -24.85
CA ARG A 311 -16.14 27.24 -26.24
C ARG A 311 -17.20 27.95 -27.07
N LYS A 312 -18.42 28.09 -26.55
CA LYS A 312 -19.49 28.85 -27.24
C LYS A 312 -19.13 30.33 -27.44
N GLU A 313 -18.49 30.96 -26.45
CA GLU A 313 -18.01 32.34 -26.61
C GLU A 313 -16.93 32.47 -27.68
N ILE A 314 -16.02 31.49 -27.77
CA ILE A 314 -15.00 31.45 -28.81
C ILE A 314 -15.65 31.24 -30.18
N GLU A 315 -16.62 30.34 -30.28
CA GLU A 315 -17.37 30.06 -31.51
C GLU A 315 -18.04 31.33 -32.04
N ILE A 316 -18.76 32.07 -31.19
CA ILE A 316 -19.37 33.37 -31.56
C ILE A 316 -18.30 34.40 -31.98
N LYS A 317 -17.12 34.40 -31.34
CA LYS A 317 -16.03 35.31 -31.72
C LYS A 317 -15.41 34.92 -33.07
N VAL A 318 -15.33 33.62 -33.38
CA VAL A 318 -14.86 33.12 -34.67
C VAL A 318 -15.82 33.53 -35.77
N GLU A 319 -17.13 33.33 -35.59
CA GLU A 319 -18.15 33.78 -36.55
C GLU A 319 -18.03 35.28 -36.84
N LYS A 320 -17.91 36.12 -35.80
CA LYS A 320 -17.73 37.58 -35.97
C LYS A 320 -16.43 37.94 -36.71
N LEU A 321 -15.35 37.19 -36.47
CA LEU A 321 -14.09 37.42 -37.18
C LEU A 321 -14.19 37.02 -38.65
N GLU A 322 -14.96 35.98 -38.97
CA GLU A 322 -15.25 35.58 -40.34
C GLU A 322 -16.09 36.64 -41.06
N GLU A 323 -17.14 37.16 -40.42
CA GLU A 323 -17.93 38.28 -40.95
C GLU A 323 -17.04 39.51 -41.23
N MET A 324 -16.19 39.89 -40.26
CA MET A 324 -15.26 41.02 -40.44
C MET A 324 -14.26 40.76 -41.58
N ARG A 325 -13.77 39.53 -41.75
CA ARG A 325 -12.87 39.16 -42.85
C ARG A 325 -13.55 39.27 -44.20
N GLU A 326 -14.82 38.86 -44.31
CA GLU A 326 -15.59 39.04 -45.54
C GLU A 326 -15.84 40.52 -45.86
N GLU A 327 -16.18 41.34 -44.86
CA GLU A 327 -16.33 42.78 -45.05
C GLU A 327 -15.02 43.43 -45.51
N LEU A 328 -13.90 43.07 -44.89
CA LEU A 328 -12.59 43.60 -45.28
C LEU A 328 -12.25 43.21 -46.71
N ARG A 329 -12.51 41.95 -47.10
CA ARG A 329 -12.30 41.47 -48.47
C ARG A 329 -13.14 42.24 -49.49
N ARG A 330 -14.41 42.49 -49.20
CA ARG A 330 -15.27 43.33 -50.06
C ARG A 330 -14.71 44.75 -50.21
N ARG A 331 -14.27 45.37 -49.10
CA ARG A 331 -13.63 46.69 -49.14
C ARG A 331 -12.34 46.71 -49.96
N GLU A 332 -11.52 45.66 -49.87
CA GLU A 332 -10.31 45.55 -50.69
C GLU A 332 -10.63 45.44 -52.19
N GLU A 333 -11.68 44.70 -52.54
CA GLU A 333 -12.17 44.59 -53.92
C GLU A 333 -12.69 45.94 -54.43
N ASP A 334 -13.46 46.67 -53.62
CA ASP A 334 -13.96 48.02 -53.94
C ASP A 334 -12.81 49.02 -54.14
N ILE A 335 -11.84 49.06 -53.21
CA ILE A 335 -10.65 49.93 -53.33
C ILE A 335 -9.85 49.57 -54.59
N ARG A 336 -9.74 48.29 -54.93
CA ARG A 336 -9.05 47.86 -56.16
C ARG A 336 -9.80 48.34 -57.41
N ALA A 337 -11.13 48.31 -57.40
CA ALA A 337 -11.95 48.84 -58.49
C ALA A 337 -11.81 50.36 -58.61
N GLU A 338 -11.85 51.11 -57.50
CA GLU A 338 -11.62 52.56 -57.49
C GLU A 338 -10.23 52.93 -58.00
N ARG A 339 -9.17 52.19 -57.61
CA ARG A 339 -7.81 52.42 -58.12
C ARG A 339 -7.73 52.26 -59.63
N LYS A 340 -8.39 51.23 -60.20
CA LYS A 340 -8.45 51.05 -61.66
C LYS A 340 -9.17 52.22 -62.35
N ARG A 341 -10.26 52.70 -61.76
CA ARG A 341 -10.99 53.87 -62.27
C ARG A 341 -10.15 55.13 -62.22
N LEU A 342 -9.47 55.38 -61.11
CA LEU A 342 -8.57 56.52 -60.96
C LEU A 342 -7.43 56.50 -61.99
N ASP A 343 -6.81 55.34 -62.24
CA ASP A 343 -5.76 55.18 -63.26
C ASP A 343 -6.26 55.55 -64.67
N SER A 344 -7.48 55.11 -65.01
CA SER A 344 -8.11 55.49 -66.29
C SER A 344 -8.45 56.98 -66.40
N GLU A 345 -8.88 57.61 -65.30
CA GLU A 345 -9.11 59.06 -65.26
C GLU A 345 -7.79 59.85 -65.35
N GLN A 346 -6.72 59.38 -64.70
CA GLN A 346 -5.39 59.97 -64.80
C GLN A 346 -4.89 59.95 -66.25
N LYS A 347 -4.97 58.80 -66.93
CA LYS A 347 -4.61 58.69 -68.36
C LYS A 347 -5.43 59.63 -69.25
N ARG A 348 -6.70 59.84 -68.92
CA ARG A 348 -7.57 60.77 -69.67
C ARG A 348 -7.16 62.23 -69.44
N LEU A 349 -6.83 62.59 -68.20
CA LEU A 349 -6.35 63.93 -67.86
C LEU A 349 -4.98 64.22 -68.49
N GLU A 350 -4.09 63.24 -68.53
CA GLU A 350 -2.78 63.35 -69.19
C GLU A 350 -2.94 63.64 -70.69
N LYS A 351 -3.76 62.86 -71.40
CA LYS A 351 -4.10 63.15 -72.81
C LYS A 351 -4.66 64.56 -73.01
N ARG A 352 -5.53 65.01 -72.10
CA ARG A 352 -6.11 66.36 -72.19
C ARG A 352 -5.09 67.47 -71.90
N ARG A 353 -4.10 67.22 -71.05
CA ARG A 353 -2.97 68.13 -70.86
C ARG A 353 -2.14 68.24 -72.14
N GLU A 354 -1.79 67.13 -72.76
CA GLU A 354 -1.07 67.13 -74.04
C GLU A 354 -1.83 67.88 -75.15
N GLU A 355 -3.16 67.75 -75.20
CA GLU A 355 -4.00 68.52 -76.13
C GLU A 355 -3.95 70.02 -75.84
N LEU A 356 -4.02 70.42 -74.56
CA LEU A 356 -3.94 71.82 -74.16
C LEU A 356 -2.55 72.42 -74.46
N ASP A 357 -1.48 71.67 -74.24
CA ASP A 357 -0.12 72.13 -74.55
C ASP A 357 0.04 72.40 -76.06
N ARG A 358 -0.53 71.54 -76.93
CA ARG A 358 -0.57 71.79 -78.38
C ARG A 358 -1.36 73.05 -78.74
N VAL A 359 -2.46 73.31 -78.04
CA VAL A 359 -3.25 74.54 -78.26
C VAL A 359 -2.44 75.77 -77.83
N ILE A 360 -1.75 75.71 -76.69
CA ILE A 360 -0.89 76.80 -76.21
C ILE A 360 0.22 77.09 -77.23
N GLU A 361 0.94 76.07 -77.72
CA GLU A 361 1.95 76.24 -78.78
C GLU A 361 1.37 76.88 -80.05
N GLY A 362 0.14 76.50 -80.42
CA GLY A 362 -0.57 77.10 -81.55
C GLY A 362 -0.83 78.59 -81.35
N ILE A 363 -1.33 78.97 -80.17
CA ILE A 363 -1.59 80.37 -79.79
C ILE A 363 -0.28 81.18 -79.74
N GLU A 364 0.82 80.60 -79.25
CA GLU A 364 2.13 81.25 -79.21
C GLU A 364 2.65 81.55 -80.62
N LYS A 365 2.55 80.60 -81.55
CA LYS A 365 2.90 80.80 -82.97
C LYS A 365 2.06 81.88 -83.62
N GLU A 366 0.76 81.95 -83.34
CA GLU A 366 -0.10 83.02 -83.84
C GLU A 366 0.27 84.39 -83.25
N ARG A 367 0.59 84.45 -81.95
CA ARG A 367 1.05 85.68 -81.30
C ARG A 367 2.37 86.18 -81.90
N GLU A 368 3.30 85.30 -82.25
CA GLU A 368 4.53 85.69 -82.95
C GLU A 368 4.25 86.27 -84.33
N LYS A 369 3.35 85.65 -85.12
CA LYS A 369 2.93 86.20 -86.43
C LYS A 369 2.32 87.60 -86.28
N LEU A 370 1.39 87.77 -85.33
CA LEU A 370 0.77 89.07 -85.07
C LEU A 370 1.77 90.12 -84.57
N ARG A 371 2.81 89.72 -83.82
CA ARG A 371 3.91 90.63 -83.44
C ARG A 371 4.73 91.05 -84.66
N ALA A 372 5.07 90.13 -85.54
CA ALA A 372 5.79 90.44 -86.78
C ALA A 372 4.99 91.42 -87.67
N GLU A 373 3.69 91.18 -87.85
CA GLU A 373 2.79 92.10 -88.56
C GLU A 373 2.72 93.48 -87.90
N ARG A 374 2.66 93.53 -86.56
CA ARG A 374 2.67 94.79 -85.82
C ARG A 374 3.96 95.59 -86.01
N ASP A 375 5.10 94.91 -86.01
CA ASP A 375 6.41 95.55 -86.23
C ASP A 375 6.53 96.07 -87.67
N GLU A 376 5.98 95.36 -88.65
CA GLU A 376 5.93 95.79 -90.05
C GLU A 376 5.05 97.05 -90.21
N ILE A 377 3.87 97.07 -89.60
CA ILE A 377 3.01 98.27 -89.56
C ILE A 377 3.74 99.45 -88.88
N SER A 378 4.54 99.18 -87.84
CA SER A 378 5.34 100.21 -87.16
C SER A 378 6.40 100.80 -88.08
N ARG A 379 7.08 99.98 -88.87
CA ARG A 379 8.05 100.43 -89.90
C ARG A 379 7.36 101.27 -90.97
N MET A 380 6.25 100.80 -91.53
CA MET A 380 5.48 101.55 -92.53
C MET A 380 5.01 102.91 -92.01
N LYS A 381 4.59 102.99 -90.74
CA LYS A 381 4.23 104.29 -90.12
C LYS A 381 5.42 105.24 -90.02
N LYS A 382 6.60 104.73 -89.69
CA LYS A 382 7.83 105.54 -89.63
C LYS A 382 8.22 106.05 -91.02
N ASP A 383 8.13 105.20 -92.05
CA ASP A 383 8.42 105.59 -93.43
C ASP A 383 7.49 106.72 -93.90
N ILE A 384 6.18 106.62 -93.59
CA ILE A 384 5.21 107.68 -93.87
C ILE A 384 5.54 108.99 -93.11
N GLU A 385 6.01 108.90 -91.88
CA GLU A 385 6.42 110.07 -91.07
C GLU A 385 7.66 110.77 -91.69
N ASP A 386 8.63 109.99 -92.14
CA ASP A 386 9.85 110.50 -92.78
C ASP A 386 9.54 111.10 -94.17
N GLU A 387 8.59 110.53 -94.92
CA GLU A 387 8.14 111.06 -96.21
C GLU A 387 7.35 112.36 -96.07
N LYS A 388 6.53 112.49 -95.01
CA LYS A 388 5.90 113.77 -94.64
C LYS A 388 6.92 114.86 -94.32
N LYS A 389 8.05 114.51 -93.69
CA LYS A 389 9.14 115.46 -93.44
C LYS A 389 9.82 115.90 -94.74
N ARG A 390 10.09 114.99 -95.68
CA ARG A 390 10.64 115.35 -97.01
C ARG A 390 9.73 116.31 -97.77
N ILE A 391 8.42 116.06 -97.78
CA ILE A 391 7.43 116.96 -98.41
C ILE A 391 7.40 118.33 -97.70
N ALA A 392 7.58 118.37 -96.38
CA ALA A 392 7.66 119.62 -95.63
C ALA A 392 8.93 120.43 -95.95
N ASP A 393 10.05 119.75 -96.20
CA ASP A 393 11.32 120.36 -96.58
C ASP A 393 11.31 120.84 -98.05
N GLU A 394 10.72 120.10 -98.99
CA GLU A 394 10.48 120.54 -100.37
C GLU A 394 9.56 121.79 -100.44
N LYS A 395 8.60 121.90 -99.51
CA LYS A 395 7.74 123.08 -99.38
C LYS A 395 8.51 124.33 -98.95
N LYS A 396 9.56 124.18 -98.14
CA LYS A 396 10.43 125.29 -97.69
C LYS A 396 11.36 125.78 -98.79
N GLU A 397 11.79 124.91 -99.73
CA GLU A 397 12.56 125.34 -100.91
C GLU A 397 11.71 126.15 -101.90
N LEU A 398 10.39 125.88 -101.99
CA LEU A 398 9.47 126.66 -102.83
C LEU A 398 9.19 128.09 -102.30
N GLU A 399 9.37 128.34 -101.01
CA GLU A 399 9.27 129.68 -100.39
C GLU A 399 10.52 130.55 -100.63
N GLY A 400 11.68 129.95 -100.97
CA GLY A 400 12.93 130.65 -101.30
C GLY A 400 12.94 131.34 -102.68
N LEU A 401 12.09 130.92 -103.62
CA LEU A 401 12.01 131.51 -104.97
C LEU A 401 11.14 132.78 -105.06
N LYS A 402 10.45 133.18 -103.98
CA LYS A 402 9.63 134.40 -103.91
C LYS A 402 10.36 135.66 -103.39
N VAL A 403 11.64 135.51 -103.01
CA VAL A 403 12.46 136.59 -102.38
C VAL A 403 13.15 137.50 -103.41
N LEU A 404 13.17 137.13 -104.71
CA LEU A 404 13.68 137.98 -105.80
C LEU A 404 12.65 138.97 -106.36
N GLU A 405 11.36 138.78 -106.08
CA GLU A 405 10.26 139.64 -106.57
C GLU A 405 10.03 140.88 -105.68
N LYS A 406 10.67 140.93 -104.51
CA LYS A 406 10.45 141.97 -103.47
C LYS A 406 11.51 143.09 -103.43
N LYS A 407 12.59 143.01 -104.23
CA LYS A 407 13.62 144.06 -104.35
C LYS A 407 13.33 145.16 -105.38
N LEU A 408 12.22 145.07 -106.14
CA LEU A 408 11.84 146.08 -107.15
C LEU A 408 10.62 146.94 -106.74
N ARG A 409 10.10 146.75 -105.52
CA ARG A 409 8.93 147.47 -104.98
C ARG A 409 9.28 148.48 -103.87
N GLU A 410 10.55 148.78 -103.68
CA GLU A 410 11.05 149.89 -102.85
C GLU A 410 11.06 151.25 -103.61
N GLU A 411 10.71 151.26 -104.91
CA GLU A 411 10.21 152.45 -105.65
C GLU A 411 8.69 152.68 -105.44
N GLU A 412 8.20 152.09 -104.35
CA GLU A 412 7.09 152.58 -103.54
C GLU A 412 7.14 154.10 -103.32
N GLU A 413 6.01 154.63 -102.86
CA GLU A 413 5.96 155.86 -102.04
C GLU A 413 6.08 157.24 -102.73
N ARG A 414 6.59 157.40 -103.97
CA ARG A 414 6.73 158.77 -104.53
C ARG A 414 5.58 159.36 -105.33
N LEU A 415 4.59 158.58 -105.76
CA LEU A 415 3.41 159.11 -106.49
C LEU A 415 2.11 158.55 -105.92
N LYS A 416 2.09 158.53 -104.59
CA LYS A 416 1.01 158.13 -103.68
C LYS A 416 -0.10 159.19 -103.55
N GLU A 417 -0.11 160.25 -104.35
CA GLU A 417 -0.97 161.40 -104.03
C GLU A 417 -2.04 161.77 -105.04
N GLU A 418 -2.10 161.17 -106.22
CA GLU A 418 -3.20 161.48 -107.12
C GLU A 418 -4.01 160.24 -107.49
N ARG A 419 -5.04 160.05 -106.66
CA ARG A 419 -6.41 160.07 -107.17
C ARG A 419 -6.64 159.17 -108.37
N GLY A 420 -6.95 157.93 -108.06
CA GLY A 420 -7.56 157.01 -109.00
C GLY A 420 -7.98 155.75 -108.27
N LEU A 421 -8.50 155.89 -107.04
CA LEU A 421 -9.95 155.95 -106.84
C LEU A 421 -10.63 154.70 -107.41
N LEU A 422 -11.12 153.89 -106.47
CA LEU A 422 -12.39 153.18 -106.54
C LEU A 422 -12.51 151.88 -107.35
N GLU A 423 -11.55 151.45 -108.17
CA GLU A 423 -11.79 150.27 -109.05
C GLU A 423 -11.19 148.92 -108.56
N GLU A 424 -10.17 148.90 -107.70
CA GLU A 424 -9.54 147.63 -107.25
C GLU A 424 -10.11 147.04 -105.96
N GLU A 425 -10.83 147.84 -105.16
CA GLU A 425 -11.44 147.44 -103.88
C GLU A 425 -12.49 146.32 -104.03
N LYS A 426 -12.99 146.08 -105.25
CA LYS A 426 -13.96 145.04 -105.60
C LYS A 426 -13.35 143.63 -105.77
N LYS A 427 -12.03 143.50 -106.03
CA LYS A 427 -11.35 142.19 -106.25
C LYS A 427 -10.80 141.55 -104.97
N ALA A 428 -10.60 142.30 -103.88
CA ALA A 428 -10.09 141.78 -102.61
C ALA A 428 -11.13 140.98 -101.81
N LEU A 429 -12.43 141.33 -101.92
CA LEU A 429 -13.52 140.69 -101.17
C LEU A 429 -13.84 139.24 -101.63
N GLU A 430 -13.50 138.89 -102.87
CA GLU A 430 -13.73 137.56 -103.48
C GLU A 430 -12.70 136.49 -102.99
N SER A 431 -11.49 136.93 -102.64
CA SER A 431 -10.39 136.10 -102.12
C SER A 431 -10.62 135.64 -100.68
N GLU A 432 -11.21 136.50 -99.84
CA GLU A 432 -11.46 136.23 -98.43
C GLU A 432 -12.61 135.23 -98.22
N LYS A 433 -13.61 135.25 -99.11
CA LYS A 433 -14.75 134.31 -99.14
C LYS A 433 -14.34 132.86 -99.39
N ASN A 434 -13.25 132.61 -100.12
CA ASN A 434 -12.74 131.26 -100.40
C ASN A 434 -11.89 130.67 -99.26
N LYS A 435 -11.22 131.49 -98.45
CA LYS A 435 -10.47 131.05 -97.25
C LYS A 435 -11.41 130.58 -96.14
N LEU A 436 -12.49 131.32 -95.87
CA LEU A 436 -13.51 130.96 -94.88
C LEU A 436 -14.28 129.66 -95.21
N ARG A 437 -14.35 129.25 -96.49
CA ARG A 437 -14.97 127.99 -96.93
C ARG A 437 -14.09 126.77 -96.64
N ALA A 438 -12.77 126.91 -96.75
CA ALA A 438 -11.81 125.85 -96.43
C ALA A 438 -11.71 125.59 -94.90
N GLU A 439 -11.75 126.66 -94.09
CA GLU A 439 -11.76 126.55 -92.62
C GLU A 439 -13.04 125.86 -92.09
N ARG A 440 -14.20 126.11 -92.72
CA ARG A 440 -15.46 125.42 -92.36
C ARG A 440 -15.44 123.92 -92.63
N GLU A 441 -14.77 123.45 -93.68
CA GLU A 441 -14.64 122.01 -93.96
C GLU A 441 -13.61 121.32 -93.05
N ALA A 442 -12.53 122.02 -92.65
CA ALA A 442 -11.57 121.52 -91.66
C ALA A 442 -12.21 121.31 -90.28
N ILE A 443 -13.03 122.26 -89.80
CA ILE A 443 -13.75 122.15 -88.52
C ILE A 443 -14.80 121.01 -88.55
N LYS A 444 -15.39 120.73 -89.72
CA LYS A 444 -16.36 119.63 -89.90
C LYS A 444 -15.70 118.25 -89.84
N ALA A 445 -14.48 118.12 -90.37
CA ALA A 445 -13.67 116.90 -90.24
C ALA A 445 -13.24 116.65 -88.78
N GLU A 446 -12.85 117.69 -88.04
CA GLU A 446 -12.46 117.59 -86.63
C GLU A 446 -13.64 117.18 -85.73
N ARG A 447 -14.84 117.74 -85.97
CA ARG A 447 -16.08 117.31 -85.30
C ARG A 447 -16.51 115.87 -85.61
N LYS A 448 -16.01 115.26 -86.71
CA LYS A 448 -16.23 113.84 -87.01
C LYS A 448 -15.26 112.97 -86.20
N ARG A 449 -13.98 113.34 -86.14
CA ARG A 449 -12.97 112.65 -85.33
C ARG A 449 -13.31 112.61 -83.84
N LEU A 450 -13.76 113.73 -83.27
CA LEU A 450 -14.16 113.77 -81.85
C LEU A 450 -15.37 112.87 -81.55
N ARG A 451 -16.32 112.73 -82.49
CA ARG A 451 -17.45 111.79 -82.37
C ARG A 451 -17.01 110.33 -82.44
N ASP A 452 -16.06 110.00 -83.31
CA ASP A 452 -15.53 108.63 -83.41
C ASP A 452 -14.69 108.26 -82.19
N LEU A 453 -13.97 109.22 -81.59
CA LEU A 453 -13.23 109.02 -80.33
C LEU A 453 -14.18 108.77 -79.14
N ALA A 454 -15.26 109.55 -79.04
CA ALA A 454 -16.27 109.36 -77.99
C ALA A 454 -16.92 107.96 -78.06
N LYS A 455 -17.22 107.46 -79.26
CA LYS A 455 -17.74 106.11 -79.47
C LYS A 455 -16.76 105.01 -79.06
N ARG A 456 -15.45 105.20 -79.30
CA ARG A 456 -14.42 104.25 -78.87
C ARG A 456 -14.29 104.19 -77.35
N LEU A 457 -14.30 105.35 -76.68
CA LEU A 457 -14.26 105.42 -75.23
C LEU A 457 -15.50 104.80 -74.57
N GLU A 458 -16.67 104.93 -75.20
CA GLU A 458 -17.90 104.28 -74.72
C GLU A 458 -17.84 102.74 -74.88
N ALA A 459 -17.23 102.24 -75.97
CA ALA A 459 -17.01 100.80 -76.16
C ALA A 459 -15.97 100.22 -75.17
N GLU A 460 -14.87 100.94 -74.91
CA GLU A 460 -13.89 100.55 -73.89
C GLU A 460 -14.49 100.52 -72.48
N ARG A 461 -15.35 101.51 -72.14
CA ARG A 461 -16.06 101.50 -70.85
C ARG A 461 -16.94 100.27 -70.68
N LYS A 462 -17.69 99.88 -71.72
CA LYS A 462 -18.53 98.66 -71.66
C LYS A 462 -17.68 97.40 -71.50
N SER A 463 -16.57 97.29 -72.22
CA SER A 463 -15.64 96.15 -72.10
C SER A 463 -15.03 96.05 -70.69
N LEU A 464 -14.70 97.19 -70.06
CA LEU A 464 -14.18 97.23 -68.69
C LEU A 464 -15.23 96.90 -67.64
N GLU A 465 -16.50 97.22 -67.88
CA GLU A 465 -17.62 96.84 -67.01
C GLU A 465 -17.83 95.31 -67.06
N GLU A 466 -17.82 94.71 -68.25
CA GLU A 466 -17.90 93.25 -68.44
C GLU A 466 -16.72 92.50 -67.80
N GLU A 467 -15.50 93.03 -67.91
CA GLU A 467 -14.33 92.48 -67.21
C GLU A 467 -14.47 92.56 -65.67
N ARG A 468 -15.04 93.64 -65.14
CA ARG A 468 -15.28 93.78 -63.70
C ARG A 468 -16.30 92.77 -63.19
N GLU A 469 -17.39 92.56 -63.91
CA GLU A 469 -18.38 91.53 -63.57
C GLU A 469 -17.79 90.12 -63.61
N ASN A 470 -16.95 89.82 -64.61
CA ASN A 470 -16.24 88.54 -64.71
C ASN A 470 -15.22 88.34 -63.57
N VAL A 471 -14.54 89.39 -63.12
CA VAL A 471 -13.63 89.31 -61.97
C VAL A 471 -14.40 89.13 -60.66
N GLU A 472 -15.59 89.73 -60.53
CA GLU A 472 -16.44 89.54 -59.35
C GLU A 472 -17.00 88.12 -59.27
N SER A 473 -17.44 87.53 -60.40
CA SER A 473 -17.88 86.14 -60.45
C SER A 473 -16.75 85.17 -60.11
N ALA A 474 -15.56 85.36 -60.70
CA ALA A 474 -14.37 84.56 -60.39
C ALA A 474 -13.98 84.65 -58.90
N ARG A 475 -14.14 85.82 -58.25
CA ARG A 475 -13.90 85.95 -56.80
C ARG A 475 -14.91 85.15 -55.97
N LYS A 476 -16.18 85.13 -56.35
CA LYS A 476 -17.21 84.33 -55.68
C LYS A 476 -16.93 82.82 -55.82
N ASP A 477 -16.47 82.39 -56.99
CA ASP A 477 -16.10 80.99 -57.23
C ASP A 477 -14.87 80.56 -56.42
N VAL A 478 -13.83 81.41 -56.36
CA VAL A 478 -12.65 81.16 -55.52
C VAL A 478 -13.01 81.08 -54.03
N GLU A 479 -13.92 81.93 -53.56
CA GLU A 479 -14.39 81.91 -52.16
C GLU A 479 -15.23 80.63 -51.87
N ALA A 480 -16.02 80.17 -52.83
CA ALA A 480 -16.75 78.91 -52.73
C ALA A 480 -15.81 77.70 -52.69
N GLU A 481 -14.77 77.69 -53.52
CA GLU A 481 -13.76 76.62 -53.53
C GLU A 481 -12.91 76.61 -52.25
N LYS A 482 -12.53 77.77 -51.70
CA LYS A 482 -11.87 77.83 -50.39
C LYS A 482 -12.69 77.18 -49.28
N LYS A 483 -14.00 77.42 -49.25
CA LYS A 483 -14.91 76.78 -48.26
C LYS A 483 -15.03 75.27 -48.46
N LYS A 484 -14.92 74.77 -49.69
CA LYS A 484 -14.88 73.31 -49.95
C LYS A 484 -13.57 72.72 -49.47
N VAL A 485 -12.44 73.34 -49.80
CA VAL A 485 -11.11 72.92 -49.35
C VAL A 485 -11.00 72.90 -47.83
N ASP A 486 -11.56 73.89 -47.12
CA ASP A 486 -11.58 73.89 -45.65
C ASP A 486 -12.41 72.75 -45.05
N LYS A 487 -13.53 72.38 -45.68
CA LYS A 487 -14.33 71.22 -45.27
C LYS A 487 -13.58 69.92 -45.52
N GLU A 488 -12.92 69.79 -46.66
CA GLU A 488 -12.09 68.63 -46.98
C GLU A 488 -10.88 68.52 -46.04
N ARG A 489 -10.23 69.63 -45.70
CA ARG A 489 -9.13 69.67 -44.74
C ARG A 489 -9.56 69.14 -43.37
N LYS A 490 -10.70 69.58 -42.85
CA LYS A 490 -11.27 69.07 -41.58
C LYS A 490 -11.63 67.59 -41.67
N ARG A 491 -12.14 67.14 -42.83
CA ARG A 491 -12.44 65.72 -43.06
C ARG A 491 -11.16 64.89 -43.07
N VAL A 492 -10.11 65.32 -43.76
CA VAL A 492 -8.79 64.66 -43.79
C VAL A 492 -8.18 64.61 -42.38
N GLU A 493 -8.28 65.69 -41.60
CA GLU A 493 -7.79 65.71 -40.22
C GLU A 493 -8.54 64.71 -39.34
N SER A 494 -9.88 64.63 -39.47
CA SER A 494 -10.69 63.63 -38.74
C SER A 494 -10.37 62.19 -39.15
N LEU A 495 -10.14 61.94 -40.44
CA LEU A 495 -9.77 60.63 -40.96
C LEU A 495 -8.35 60.24 -40.54
N SER A 496 -7.42 61.19 -40.53
CA SER A 496 -6.06 60.97 -40.07
C SER A 496 -6.02 60.60 -38.58
N LYS A 497 -6.90 61.21 -37.76
CA LYS A 497 -7.02 60.85 -36.35
C LYS A 497 -7.57 59.43 -36.16
N LYS A 498 -8.63 59.07 -36.88
CA LYS A 498 -9.19 57.71 -36.87
C LYS A 498 -8.17 56.67 -37.35
N LEU A 499 -7.40 56.98 -38.39
CA LEU A 499 -6.36 56.11 -38.89
C LEU A 499 -5.22 55.92 -37.87
N ALA A 500 -4.89 56.95 -37.09
CA ALA A 500 -3.92 56.83 -36.00
C ALA A 500 -4.45 55.94 -34.86
N GLU A 501 -5.73 56.07 -34.51
CA GLU A 501 -6.40 55.22 -33.51
C GLU A 501 -6.46 53.74 -33.97
N GLU A 502 -6.81 53.49 -35.22
CA GLU A 502 -6.81 52.13 -35.80
C GLU A 502 -5.41 51.53 -35.86
N ARG A 503 -4.38 52.32 -36.20
CA ARG A 503 -2.98 51.85 -36.20
C ARG A 503 -2.52 51.46 -34.80
N ALA A 504 -2.86 52.25 -33.78
CA ALA A 504 -2.53 51.93 -32.39
C ALA A 504 -3.24 50.65 -31.93
N TYR A 505 -4.52 50.48 -32.28
CA TYR A 505 -5.28 49.25 -31.98
C TYR A 505 -4.71 48.01 -32.69
N ILE A 506 -4.32 48.14 -33.96
CA ILE A 506 -3.68 47.05 -34.70
C ILE A 506 -2.33 46.70 -34.07
N GLU A 507 -1.53 47.68 -33.67
CA GLU A 507 -0.23 47.42 -33.01
C GLU A 507 -0.42 46.68 -31.67
N GLU A 508 -1.41 47.06 -30.88
CA GLU A 508 -1.76 46.37 -29.63
C GLU A 508 -2.19 44.91 -29.91
N LYS A 509 -3.06 44.70 -30.91
CA LYS A 509 -3.49 43.36 -31.31
C LYS A 509 -2.36 42.51 -31.88
N SER A 510 -1.43 43.10 -32.61
CA SER A 510 -0.22 42.41 -33.10
C SER A 510 0.67 41.95 -31.94
N LYS A 511 0.86 42.77 -30.90
CA LYS A 511 1.58 42.35 -29.68
C LYS A 511 0.85 41.22 -28.96
N GLU A 512 -0.48 41.27 -28.87
CA GLU A 512 -1.29 40.20 -28.28
C GLU A 512 -1.14 38.88 -29.07
N VAL A 513 -1.14 38.93 -30.40
CA VAL A 513 -0.90 37.77 -31.27
C VAL A 513 0.50 37.20 -31.04
N GLU A 514 1.54 38.05 -31.01
CA GLU A 514 2.92 37.60 -30.77
C GLU A 514 3.07 36.88 -29.41
N THR A 515 2.40 37.39 -28.37
CA THR A 515 2.39 36.71 -27.06
C THR A 515 1.65 35.37 -27.09
N ARG A 516 0.56 35.26 -27.87
CA ARG A 516 -0.15 33.99 -28.06
C ARG A 516 0.68 32.99 -28.85
N GLU A 517 1.38 33.41 -29.89
CA GLU A 517 2.28 32.55 -30.68
C GLU A 517 3.40 31.97 -29.80
N LYS A 518 4.02 32.79 -28.95
CA LYS A 518 5.01 32.32 -27.95
C LYS A 518 4.41 31.30 -26.98
N ASN A 519 3.17 31.51 -26.54
CA ASN A 519 2.49 30.57 -25.64
C ASN A 519 2.11 29.26 -26.34
N VAL A 520 1.68 29.30 -27.60
CA VAL A 520 1.39 28.11 -28.39
C VAL A 520 2.66 27.29 -28.61
N ALA A 521 3.77 27.94 -29.01
CA ALA A 521 5.05 27.26 -29.16
C ALA A 521 5.51 26.57 -27.87
N ARG A 522 5.36 27.23 -26.71
CA ARG A 522 5.65 26.61 -25.41
C ARG A 522 4.76 25.39 -25.13
N LEU A 523 3.46 25.49 -25.40
CA LEU A 523 2.52 24.38 -25.20
C LEU A 523 2.80 23.20 -26.15
N GLU A 524 3.26 23.46 -27.37
CA GLU A 524 3.67 22.43 -28.32
C GLU A 524 4.91 21.68 -27.83
N GLU A 525 5.90 22.37 -27.27
CA GLU A 525 7.06 21.71 -26.64
C GLU A 525 6.66 20.90 -25.41
N GLU A 526 5.79 21.44 -24.54
CA GLU A 526 5.27 20.71 -23.38
C GLU A 526 4.48 19.47 -23.79
N LEU A 527 3.67 19.56 -24.86
CA LEU A 527 2.93 18.42 -25.40
C LEU A 527 3.87 17.36 -25.96
N LYS A 528 4.93 17.76 -26.67
CA LYS A 528 5.94 16.85 -27.20
C LYS A 528 6.69 16.12 -26.08
N ALA A 529 7.04 16.83 -25.00
CA ALA A 529 7.67 16.22 -23.83
C ALA A 529 6.72 15.22 -23.12
N ARG A 530 5.44 15.58 -22.97
CA ARG A 530 4.40 14.70 -22.40
C ARG A 530 4.18 13.44 -23.23
N LEU A 531 4.22 13.54 -24.56
CA LEU A 531 4.09 12.38 -25.45
C LEU A 531 5.27 11.42 -25.29
N ALA A 532 6.50 11.94 -25.21
CA ALA A 532 7.69 11.12 -24.97
C ALA A 532 7.63 10.40 -23.60
N GLU A 533 7.17 11.09 -22.54
CA GLU A 533 6.99 10.49 -21.22
C GLU A 533 5.93 9.36 -21.23
N VAL A 534 4.87 9.52 -22.03
CA VAL A 534 3.84 8.49 -22.21
C VAL A 534 4.38 7.28 -22.96
N GLU A 535 5.19 7.49 -24.01
CA GLU A 535 5.84 6.41 -24.76
C GLU A 535 6.81 5.61 -23.86
N GLU A 536 7.61 6.29 -23.04
CA GLU A 536 8.51 5.64 -22.08
C GLU A 536 7.74 4.81 -21.05
N ARG A 537 6.66 5.37 -20.47
CA ARG A 537 5.78 4.61 -19.55
C ARG A 537 5.11 3.41 -20.21
N TRP A 538 4.74 3.50 -21.48
CA TRP A 538 4.19 2.36 -22.20
C TRP A 538 5.21 1.24 -22.35
N ALA A 539 6.47 1.56 -22.64
CA ALA A 539 7.55 0.58 -22.71
C ALA A 539 7.80 -0.09 -21.34
N GLU A 540 7.82 0.69 -20.25
CA GLU A 540 7.96 0.13 -18.88
C GLU A 540 6.81 -0.83 -18.52
N VAL A 541 5.58 -0.48 -18.90
CA VAL A 541 4.40 -1.33 -18.67
C VAL A 541 4.47 -2.61 -19.49
N GLU A 542 4.98 -2.55 -20.72
CA GLU A 542 5.15 -3.74 -21.56
C GLU A 542 6.22 -4.69 -20.98
N GLU A 543 7.35 -4.17 -20.50
CA GLU A 543 8.35 -4.97 -19.78
C GLU A 543 7.83 -5.54 -18.45
N ALA A 544 7.02 -4.77 -17.72
CA ALA A 544 6.39 -5.25 -16.50
C ALA A 544 5.42 -6.41 -16.79
N ARG A 545 4.66 -6.33 -17.90
CA ARG A 545 3.78 -7.42 -18.34
C ARG A 545 4.56 -8.69 -18.67
N LYS A 546 5.65 -8.60 -19.43
CA LYS A 546 6.51 -9.76 -19.76
C LYS A 546 7.06 -10.42 -18.49
N ARG A 547 7.53 -9.62 -17.53
CA ARG A 547 8.02 -10.14 -16.23
C ARG A 547 6.93 -10.84 -15.41
N ILE A 548 5.69 -10.35 -15.48
CA ILE A 548 4.55 -11.00 -14.82
C ILE A 548 4.26 -12.34 -15.50
N GLU A 549 4.22 -12.37 -16.83
CA GLU A 549 3.96 -13.58 -17.61
C GLU A 549 5.03 -14.67 -17.37
N GLU A 550 6.32 -14.29 -17.35
CA GLU A 550 7.42 -15.19 -16.99
C GLU A 550 7.24 -15.77 -15.58
N ARG A 551 6.90 -14.91 -14.61
CA ARG A 551 6.72 -15.32 -13.21
C ARG A 551 5.47 -16.17 -13.00
N GLU A 552 4.40 -15.93 -13.75
CA GLU A 552 3.21 -16.78 -13.76
C GLU A 552 3.55 -18.18 -14.30
N SER A 553 4.36 -18.27 -15.35
CA SER A 553 4.87 -19.56 -15.87
C SER A 553 5.74 -20.29 -14.84
N GLU A 554 6.66 -19.60 -14.17
CA GLU A 554 7.49 -20.17 -13.10
C GLU A 554 6.62 -20.68 -11.93
N PHE A 555 5.61 -19.92 -11.53
CA PHE A 555 4.68 -20.35 -10.49
C PHE A 555 3.86 -21.58 -10.91
N GLU A 556 3.42 -21.66 -12.16
CA GLU A 556 2.72 -22.85 -12.67
C GLU A 556 3.60 -24.10 -12.66
N GLU A 557 4.88 -23.98 -13.02
CA GLU A 557 5.83 -25.08 -12.95
C GLU A 557 6.06 -25.52 -11.50
N HIS A 558 6.33 -24.59 -10.58
CA HIS A 558 6.50 -24.91 -9.17
C HIS A 558 5.25 -25.54 -8.53
N MET A 559 4.05 -25.14 -8.97
CA MET A 559 2.81 -25.76 -8.50
C MET A 559 2.69 -27.21 -8.98
N LYS A 560 3.03 -27.50 -10.25
CA LYS A 560 3.06 -28.88 -10.76
C LYS A 560 4.07 -29.75 -10.02
N GLU A 561 5.27 -29.22 -9.77
CA GLU A 561 6.31 -29.93 -8.99
C GLU A 561 5.83 -30.26 -7.57
N ARG A 562 5.19 -29.30 -6.90
CA ARG A 562 4.62 -29.51 -5.56
C ARG A 562 3.48 -30.52 -5.55
N GLU A 563 2.60 -30.49 -6.55
CA GLU A 563 1.54 -31.50 -6.69
C GLU A 563 2.11 -32.91 -6.88
N GLU A 564 3.19 -33.06 -7.65
CA GLU A 564 3.89 -34.34 -7.81
C GLU A 564 4.62 -34.79 -6.54
N GLU A 565 5.19 -33.86 -5.77
CA GLU A 565 5.82 -34.15 -4.48
C GLU A 565 4.77 -34.59 -3.44
N ILE A 566 3.61 -33.92 -3.39
CA ILE A 566 2.50 -34.30 -2.52
C ILE A 566 2.01 -35.71 -2.86
N LYS A 567 1.78 -36.02 -4.14
CA LYS A 567 1.38 -37.37 -4.58
C LYS A 567 2.41 -38.44 -4.17
N ARG A 568 3.70 -38.13 -4.26
CA ARG A 568 4.77 -39.04 -3.80
C ARG A 568 4.68 -39.27 -2.29
N ARG A 569 4.55 -38.21 -1.49
CA ARG A 569 4.42 -38.31 -0.03
C ARG A 569 3.15 -39.04 0.41
N GLU A 570 2.03 -38.81 -0.27
CA GLU A 570 0.78 -39.53 0.00
C GLU A 570 0.96 -41.04 -0.18
N LYS A 571 1.62 -41.45 -1.27
CA LYS A 571 1.93 -42.85 -1.54
C LYS A 571 2.90 -43.46 -0.52
N GLU A 572 3.89 -42.68 -0.07
CA GLU A 572 4.81 -43.10 1.00
C GLU A 572 4.05 -43.29 2.32
N LEU A 573 3.20 -42.35 2.70
CA LEU A 573 2.37 -42.43 3.91
C LEU A 573 1.41 -43.63 3.86
N GLU A 574 0.82 -43.92 2.70
CA GLU A 574 -0.02 -45.10 2.49
C GLU A 574 0.79 -46.39 2.71
N SER A 575 1.98 -46.49 2.13
CA SER A 575 2.86 -47.64 2.34
C SER A 575 3.29 -47.82 3.81
N MET A 576 3.53 -46.70 4.52
CA MET A 576 3.86 -46.73 5.95
C MET A 576 2.67 -47.19 6.79
N ARG A 577 1.45 -46.75 6.46
CA ARG A 577 0.22 -47.20 7.14
C ARG A 577 0.01 -48.70 6.97
N GLU A 578 0.14 -49.23 5.76
CA GLU A 578 0.05 -50.67 5.51
C GLU A 578 1.12 -51.45 6.30
N ALA A 579 2.34 -50.92 6.38
CA ALA A 579 3.40 -51.55 7.17
C ALA A 579 3.07 -51.56 8.68
N LEU A 580 2.46 -50.48 9.18
CA LEU A 580 2.02 -50.37 10.56
C LEU A 580 0.89 -51.37 10.87
N GLU A 581 -0.12 -51.47 10.02
CA GLU A 581 -1.21 -52.46 10.18
C GLU A 581 -0.68 -53.90 10.18
N ARG A 582 0.29 -54.22 9.32
CA ARG A 582 0.96 -55.54 9.33
C ARG A 582 1.67 -55.78 10.65
N LYS A 583 2.35 -54.77 11.20
CA LYS A 583 3.04 -54.88 12.49
C LYS A 583 2.07 -55.02 13.66
N GLU A 584 0.97 -54.29 13.66
CA GLU A 584 -0.10 -54.45 14.66
C GLU A 584 -0.72 -55.85 14.60
N ALA A 585 -0.98 -56.38 13.40
CA ALA A 585 -1.46 -57.74 13.23
C ALA A 585 -0.46 -58.79 13.73
N GLU A 586 0.84 -58.59 13.46
CA GLU A 586 1.92 -59.45 13.96
C GLU A 586 1.99 -59.43 15.50
N ILE A 587 1.89 -58.25 16.11
CA ILE A 587 1.88 -58.07 17.57
C ILE A 587 0.66 -58.80 18.17
N LYS A 588 -0.54 -58.56 17.63
CA LYS A 588 -1.76 -59.23 18.09
C LYS A 588 -1.70 -60.75 17.96
N GLY A 589 -1.03 -61.24 16.92
CA GLY A 589 -0.72 -62.66 16.75
C GLY A 589 0.20 -63.20 17.85
N LYS A 590 1.28 -62.48 18.15
CA LYS A 590 2.22 -62.82 19.25
C LYS A 590 1.55 -62.79 20.62
N GLU A 591 0.69 -61.81 20.88
CA GLU A 591 -0.08 -61.72 22.13
C GLU A 591 -1.00 -62.93 22.32
N LYS A 592 -1.72 -63.34 21.27
CA LYS A 592 -2.54 -64.57 21.31
C LYS A 592 -1.68 -65.81 21.59
N GLY A 593 -0.55 -65.93 20.88
CA GLY A 593 0.38 -67.04 21.10
C GLY A 593 0.94 -67.08 22.52
N LEU A 594 1.30 -65.93 23.08
CA LEU A 594 1.74 -65.79 24.47
C LEU A 594 0.64 -66.20 25.46
N ALA A 595 -0.61 -65.76 25.24
CA ALA A 595 -1.73 -66.12 26.09
C ALA A 595 -2.06 -67.63 26.04
N GLU A 596 -1.91 -68.28 24.89
CA GLU A 596 -2.04 -69.73 24.74
C GLU A 596 -0.91 -70.47 25.47
N ARG A 597 0.33 -70.00 25.32
CA ARG A 597 1.51 -70.54 26.03
C ARG A 597 1.36 -70.42 27.55
N GLU A 598 0.82 -69.30 28.03
CA GLU A 598 0.56 -69.10 29.46
C GLU A 598 -0.48 -70.09 29.99
N LYS A 599 -1.53 -70.39 29.21
CA LYS A 599 -2.52 -71.43 29.58
C LYS A 599 -1.92 -72.83 29.59
N GLU A 600 -1.08 -73.14 28.62
CA GLU A 600 -0.36 -74.41 28.53
C GLU A 600 0.55 -74.60 29.75
N LEU A 601 1.39 -73.61 30.05
CA LEU A 601 2.25 -73.62 31.24
C LEU A 601 1.47 -73.75 32.55
N LYS A 602 0.30 -73.10 32.68
CA LYS A 602 -0.57 -73.28 33.86
C LYS A 602 -1.08 -74.71 34.01
N ARG A 603 -1.37 -75.40 32.91
CA ARG A 603 -1.78 -76.82 32.93
C ARG A 603 -0.62 -77.71 33.31
N GLU A 604 0.55 -77.51 32.70
CA GLU A 604 1.76 -78.27 33.03
C GLU A 604 2.13 -78.11 34.51
N ILE A 605 2.09 -76.88 35.05
CA ILE A 605 2.31 -76.64 36.48
C ILE A 605 1.29 -77.40 37.34
N ALA A 606 0.02 -77.43 36.96
CA ALA A 606 -1.01 -78.16 37.69
C ALA A 606 -0.81 -79.69 37.63
N GLU A 607 -0.34 -80.22 36.51
CA GLU A 607 0.03 -81.64 36.38
C GLU A 607 1.24 -81.97 37.24
N ILE A 608 2.29 -81.15 37.21
CA ILE A 608 3.48 -81.32 38.06
C ILE A 608 3.08 -81.31 39.55
N ILE A 609 2.15 -80.45 39.96
CA ILE A 609 1.65 -80.44 41.35
C ILE A 609 0.96 -81.77 41.69
N LYS A 610 0.11 -82.30 40.81
CA LYS A 610 -0.54 -83.61 41.04
C LYS A 610 0.47 -84.74 41.12
N GLU A 611 1.43 -84.79 40.19
CA GLU A 611 2.49 -85.80 40.21
C GLU A 611 3.31 -85.71 41.50
N ARG A 612 3.60 -84.48 41.97
CA ARG A 612 4.27 -84.26 43.25
C ARG A 612 3.46 -84.82 44.42
N ASP A 613 2.17 -84.52 44.48
CA ASP A 613 1.27 -85.00 45.55
C ASP A 613 1.15 -86.53 45.52
N GLU A 614 1.09 -87.15 44.33
CA GLU A 614 1.11 -88.60 44.16
C GLU A 614 2.42 -89.22 44.63
N ILE A 615 3.56 -88.61 44.28
CA ILE A 615 4.88 -89.04 44.78
C ILE A 615 4.93 -88.93 46.31
N GLU A 616 4.38 -87.86 46.89
CA GLU A 616 4.34 -87.64 48.34
C GLU A 616 3.48 -88.73 49.03
N ALA A 617 2.30 -89.05 48.48
CA ALA A 617 1.45 -90.13 48.97
C ALA A 617 2.09 -91.53 48.81
N LEU A 618 2.84 -91.75 47.73
CA LEU A 618 3.60 -92.98 47.55
C LEU A 618 4.74 -93.10 48.56
N ARG A 619 5.43 -91.99 48.89
CA ARG A 619 6.47 -91.96 49.93
C ARG A 619 5.89 -92.31 51.29
N THR A 620 4.77 -91.70 51.70
CA THR A 620 4.13 -92.04 52.99
C THR A 620 3.70 -93.51 53.06
N ARG A 621 3.22 -94.06 51.94
CA ARG A 621 2.85 -95.48 51.87
C ARG A 621 4.05 -96.41 51.93
N LEU A 622 5.18 -95.99 51.35
CA LEU A 622 6.45 -96.72 51.44
C LEU A 622 6.91 -96.74 52.90
N GLU A 623 6.89 -95.61 53.60
CA GLU A 623 7.21 -95.51 55.03
C GLU A 623 6.32 -96.44 55.88
N GLU A 624 5.01 -96.45 55.66
CA GLU A 624 4.10 -97.38 56.35
C GLU A 624 4.42 -98.87 56.05
N MET A 625 4.84 -99.17 54.82
CA MET A 625 5.22 -100.53 54.44
C MET A 625 6.54 -100.94 55.08
N GLU A 626 7.51 -100.03 55.16
CA GLU A 626 8.78 -100.23 55.86
C GLU A 626 8.54 -100.47 57.36
N GLU A 627 7.67 -99.70 58.01
CA GLU A 627 7.28 -99.95 59.41
C GLU A 627 6.63 -101.34 59.59
N LYS A 628 5.73 -101.73 58.67
CA LYS A 628 5.11 -103.07 58.70
C LYS A 628 6.12 -104.18 58.47
N LEU A 629 7.11 -103.97 57.60
CA LEU A 629 8.19 -104.93 57.38
C LEU A 629 9.04 -105.09 58.63
N VAL A 630 9.44 -103.99 59.27
CA VAL A 630 10.17 -104.02 60.56
C VAL A 630 9.36 -104.76 61.63
N ALA A 631 8.05 -104.50 61.71
CA ALA A 631 7.16 -105.22 62.64
C ALA A 631 7.08 -106.73 62.33
N LYS A 632 7.03 -107.11 61.04
CA LYS A 632 7.02 -108.51 60.62
C LYS A 632 8.35 -109.21 60.85
N GLU A 633 9.47 -108.53 60.63
CA GLU A 633 10.80 -109.03 60.96
C GLU A 633 10.92 -109.29 62.47
N ALA A 634 10.37 -108.41 63.31
CA ALA A 634 10.30 -108.63 64.75
C ALA A 634 9.43 -109.83 65.14
N GLU A 635 8.24 -110.00 64.53
CA GLU A 635 7.38 -111.18 64.74
C GLU A 635 8.08 -112.48 64.28
N ILE A 636 8.79 -112.46 63.16
CA ILE A 636 9.55 -113.61 62.66
C ILE A 636 10.65 -113.97 63.65
N ALA A 637 11.41 -112.99 64.14
CA ALA A 637 12.44 -113.21 65.15
C ALA A 637 11.86 -113.84 66.44
N GLU A 638 10.68 -113.39 66.88
CA GLU A 638 9.98 -113.97 68.03
C GLU A 638 9.52 -115.42 67.76
N ARG A 639 9.02 -115.71 66.55
CA ARG A 639 8.65 -117.06 66.15
C ARG A 639 9.85 -117.98 66.00
N GLU A 640 10.98 -117.48 65.52
CA GLU A 640 12.23 -118.24 65.45
C GLU A 640 12.72 -118.61 66.85
N GLU A 641 12.65 -117.67 67.80
CA GLU A 641 12.86 -117.91 69.23
C GLU A 641 11.90 -118.98 69.77
N GLU A 642 10.61 -118.92 69.44
CA GLU A 642 9.61 -119.89 69.89
C GLU A 642 9.82 -121.28 69.28
N ILE A 643 10.14 -121.35 67.98
CA ILE A 643 10.47 -122.60 67.28
C ILE A 643 11.69 -123.22 67.93
N LYS A 644 12.75 -122.45 68.20
CA LYS A 644 13.96 -122.94 68.87
C LYS A 644 13.64 -123.52 70.25
N ARG A 645 12.79 -122.85 71.04
CA ARG A 645 12.29 -123.40 72.32
C ARG A 645 11.52 -124.70 72.11
N ARG A 646 10.66 -124.79 71.09
CA ARG A 646 9.89 -126.02 70.79
C ARG A 646 10.79 -127.14 70.29
N GLU A 647 11.80 -126.85 69.49
CA GLU A 647 12.80 -127.81 69.04
C GLU A 647 13.61 -128.36 70.20
N ASP A 648 14.02 -127.52 71.15
CA ASP A 648 14.70 -127.95 72.37
C ASP A 648 13.79 -128.86 73.24
N VAL A 649 12.50 -128.52 73.34
CA VAL A 649 11.49 -129.35 74.04
C VAL A 649 11.23 -130.67 73.31
N LEU A 650 11.15 -130.65 71.98
CA LEU A 650 10.98 -131.86 71.16
C LEU A 650 12.19 -132.76 71.28
N ARG A 651 13.41 -132.22 71.22
CA ARG A 651 14.65 -132.96 71.41
C ARG A 651 14.68 -133.62 72.79
N ALA A 652 14.29 -132.90 73.84
CA ALA A 652 14.15 -133.48 75.17
C ALA A 652 13.11 -134.61 75.23
N ARG A 653 11.99 -134.50 74.49
CA ARG A 653 10.97 -135.56 74.37
C ARG A 653 11.44 -136.74 73.55
N GLU A 654 12.17 -136.52 72.47
CA GLU A 654 12.77 -137.57 71.65
C GLU A 654 13.77 -138.38 72.47
N GLU A 655 14.62 -137.71 73.26
CA GLU A 655 15.50 -138.37 74.23
C GLU A 655 14.71 -139.17 75.28
N ASP A 656 13.57 -138.66 75.74
CA ASP A 656 12.66 -139.34 76.69
C ASP A 656 11.97 -140.57 76.04
N VAL A 657 11.57 -140.45 74.78
CA VAL A 657 10.95 -141.53 73.98
C VAL A 657 11.99 -142.59 73.64
N GLU A 658 13.20 -142.23 73.23
CA GLU A 658 14.29 -143.18 73.06
C GLU A 658 14.59 -143.93 74.35
N ARG A 659 14.54 -143.24 75.50
CA ARG A 659 14.67 -143.88 76.81
C ARG A 659 13.56 -144.91 77.03
N LYS A 660 12.31 -144.55 76.72
CA LYS A 660 11.14 -145.46 76.80
C LYS A 660 11.19 -146.60 75.78
N ILE A 661 11.69 -146.38 74.56
CA ILE A 661 11.88 -147.42 73.55
C ILE A 661 12.92 -148.43 74.05
N LYS A 662 14.06 -147.97 74.58
CA LYS A 662 15.05 -148.86 75.23
C LYS A 662 14.42 -149.65 76.38
N GLU A 663 13.54 -149.02 77.17
CA GLU A 663 12.78 -149.67 78.24
C GLU A 663 11.80 -150.73 77.71
N PHE A 664 11.01 -150.39 76.67
CA PHE A 664 10.06 -151.30 76.03
C PHE A 664 10.73 -152.44 75.28
N GLU A 665 11.88 -152.22 74.65
CA GLU A 665 12.67 -153.27 74.02
C GLU A 665 13.21 -154.25 75.07
N SER A 666 13.59 -153.75 76.25
CA SER A 666 13.93 -154.65 77.37
C SER A 666 12.72 -155.48 77.80
N LYS A 667 11.54 -154.86 77.95
CA LYS A 667 10.27 -155.54 78.32
C LYS A 667 9.77 -156.49 77.23
N ARG A 668 9.95 -156.17 75.95
CA ARG A 668 9.59 -157.05 74.82
C ARG A 668 10.50 -158.26 74.77
N LYS A 669 11.82 -158.10 75.04
CA LYS A 669 12.74 -159.24 75.17
C LYS A 669 12.35 -160.14 76.36
N GLU A 670 11.84 -159.58 77.45
CA GLU A 670 11.24 -160.35 78.55
C GLU A 670 9.93 -161.04 78.12
N TRP A 671 9.07 -160.37 77.36
CA TRP A 671 7.78 -160.94 76.92
C TRP A 671 7.93 -162.01 75.83
N GLU A 672 8.89 -161.87 74.89
CA GLU A 672 9.20 -162.91 73.89
C GLU A 672 9.76 -164.18 74.55
N LYS A 673 10.50 -164.05 75.67
CA LYS A 673 10.86 -165.19 76.52
C LYS A 673 9.60 -165.90 77.05
N ILE A 674 8.61 -165.14 77.53
CA ILE A 674 7.34 -165.67 78.05
C ILE A 674 6.46 -166.28 76.94
N LYS A 675 6.38 -165.64 75.76
CA LYS A 675 5.54 -166.11 74.65
C LYS A 675 6.01 -167.46 74.09
N LYS A 676 7.33 -167.66 73.96
CA LYS A 676 7.88 -168.95 73.51
C LYS A 676 7.63 -170.07 74.50
N GLU A 677 7.43 -169.76 75.78
CA GLU A 677 6.98 -170.73 76.78
C GLU A 677 5.48 -171.09 76.65
N LEU A 678 4.67 -170.24 75.98
CA LEU A 678 3.22 -170.38 75.83
C LEU A 678 2.78 -171.07 74.53
N GLU A 679 3.50 -170.97 73.42
CA GLU A 679 3.18 -171.70 72.16
C GLU A 679 3.55 -173.19 72.21
N LYS A 680 3.85 -173.67 73.43
CA LYS A 680 3.90 -175.07 73.86
C LYS A 680 2.57 -175.83 73.76
N ILE A 681 1.44 -175.18 73.52
CA ILE A 681 0.11 -175.66 73.93
C ILE A 681 -0.89 -175.32 72.83
#